data_AF-Q7Q8G8-F1
#
_entry.id   AF-Q7Q8G8-F1
#
_cell.length_a   1.000
_cell.length_b   1.000
_cell.length_c   1.000
_cell.angle_alpha   90.00
_cell.angle_beta   90.00
_cell.angle_gamma   90.00
#
_symmetry.space_group_name_H-M   'P 1'
#
loop_
_entity.id
_entity.type
_entity.pdbx_description
1 polymer ?
#
loop_
_entity_poly.entity_id
_entity_poly.type
_entity_poly.pdbx_seq_one_letter_code
_entity_poly.pdbx_strand_id
1 'polypeptide(L)'
;LCFPHPIAGNKDAGNFTENAKATTLEECVRDCCLKGASCHTAFMFNHTCYHVKCISNDLCLPAKKETSSALRMVLVNPLEDGLAGEASSWWEVLKKVQEKRLLASGGPAAVAAAPAVRLPEDTDGEENLFGKLAEMYNLANGGKYASNYIRDQYDEEAEESKYYTETKALGSMRPCDVAREDSCLRNEVCVRVVPNLRHGICTCPEGFERNEKEVCLSKDQLAEQHQQQIVPQMLSAQKLTMGNGDTDGELPPSPVRSSTTKELTVSVASKDVRLPTNEATLSAYVIPDEKTSGDRYNYLWTLVSQPKGDSNSTIADQTKSIAKLSGLAEGLYQFKVTVSGQNGSYGEAFMNITVLPEQKINKPPHAVITPANQPVRLPNHEAILDGSASSDDTKIVRWQWVLAQGPLGYQPELPEVSTLQLKDLTIAGNYTFNLTVVDEQGLSNSTTAIIQVLKEIDYPPEANAGKNEILYLPNNNVTLNGSLSKDDNGIVAWEWTKVSTNQSKAVDMQNTRTPFLQLSNLEEGVYAFELKVTDAKNQSSSSMVHVFVKPPTNRPPVAKAGTNGTTIYLPQTWAVLNGSESSDDIKIVAYSWQQISGPNTALIESANASIANATAMTIGDYVFELTVSDEANNNASDRVRITVVQEKNTPPVANAGGDQTVTLPTNVLVLNGSQSRDDLGIVRYSWTREPSSLALGTIIDGSDSKPALMLTNIVTGRYVFKLTVYDGQGLSASDTVSIIVRPDPLLMSLVEVTITTEATVLTAAELDSIEQKLTLLIGDNMAKLHVRELKVEPRTGQVVIVFYVEKQYGLEDKDKPQLMPALEVERILKEKFWRDYTILGTSVVGIRTTVCQNDCSGHGVCNAETRECICQSFWMPDIFYFWGIAEANCDWSILYVIVGVLIVFFVLSGICWGITCLCRRSAKPRARPKPQKYSLLQTHDEELPSFNRAGTTISDSETDSDVLFESRSRQNGLLPGRSGNGGLPNGELRNGAGGHPKYGVTRLGRRIKA
;
A
#
# COMPACT_ATOMS: atom_id res chain seq x y z
N LEU A 1 3.75 -7.42 -4.17
CA LEU A 1 3.62 -8.75 -3.49
C LEU A 1 4.95 -9.09 -2.83
N CYS A 2 4.95 -9.64 -1.61
CA CYS A 2 6.17 -10.06 -0.90
C CYS A 2 6.15 -11.59 -0.72
N PHE A 3 7.27 -12.26 -0.98
CA PHE A 3 7.39 -13.72 -0.94
C PHE A 3 8.64 -14.18 -0.16
N PRO A 4 8.54 -15.22 0.69
CA PRO A 4 9.66 -15.79 1.43
C PRO A 4 10.37 -16.90 0.62
N HIS A 5 10.60 -16.68 -0.67
CA HIS A 5 11.01 -17.71 -1.63
C HIS A 5 12.12 -17.21 -2.56
N PRO A 6 13.06 -18.08 -2.99
CA PRO A 6 14.07 -17.73 -3.98
C PRO A 6 13.47 -17.56 -5.38
N ILE A 7 14.21 -16.85 -6.24
CA ILE A 7 13.86 -16.57 -7.64
C ILE A 7 14.03 -17.85 -8.48
N ALA A 8 13.07 -18.17 -9.37
CA ALA A 8 13.00 -19.44 -10.10
C ALA A 8 14.24 -19.74 -10.97
N GLY A 9 14.76 -18.76 -11.71
CA GLY A 9 15.98 -18.88 -12.50
C GLY A 9 17.27 -18.85 -11.68
N ASN A 10 17.22 -18.66 -10.36
CA ASN A 10 18.39 -18.52 -9.49
C ASN A 10 19.37 -17.46 -10.06
N LYS A 11 20.64 -17.80 -10.29
CA LYS A 11 21.65 -16.90 -10.89
C LYS A 11 21.35 -16.53 -12.35
N ASP A 12 20.62 -17.37 -13.06
CA ASP A 12 20.33 -17.23 -14.50
C ASP A 12 19.04 -16.43 -14.75
N ALA A 13 18.36 -15.96 -13.69
CA ALA A 13 17.12 -15.18 -13.79
C ALA A 13 17.32 -13.77 -14.37
N GLY A 14 18.52 -13.19 -14.23
CA GLY A 14 18.78 -11.80 -14.57
C GLY A 14 20.15 -11.30 -14.12
N ASN A 15 20.42 -10.02 -14.32
CA ASN A 15 21.59 -9.36 -13.75
C ASN A 15 21.29 -8.85 -12.33
N PHE A 16 22.17 -9.14 -11.39
CA PHE A 16 22.02 -8.83 -9.96
C PHE A 16 22.90 -7.63 -9.59
N THR A 17 22.29 -6.60 -9.00
CA THR A 17 23.00 -5.41 -8.53
C THR A 17 22.74 -5.14 -7.06
N GLU A 18 23.79 -5.09 -6.24
CA GLU A 18 23.67 -4.81 -4.81
C GLU A 18 23.40 -3.31 -4.58
N ASN A 19 22.53 -2.99 -3.60
CA ASN A 19 22.27 -1.63 -3.14
C ASN A 19 22.60 -1.51 -1.65
N ALA A 20 23.89 -1.31 -1.35
CA ALA A 20 24.42 -1.16 0.01
C ALA A 20 23.89 0.07 0.79
N LYS A 21 22.98 0.88 0.22
CA LYS A 21 22.33 2.00 0.92
C LYS A 21 20.99 1.62 1.59
N ALA A 22 20.33 0.57 1.12
CA ALA A 22 19.01 0.17 1.62
C ALA A 22 19.17 -0.86 2.75
N THR A 23 18.82 -0.47 3.97
CA THR A 23 18.95 -1.32 5.18
C THR A 23 17.67 -2.10 5.50
N THR A 24 16.56 -1.71 4.89
CA THR A 24 15.23 -2.30 5.04
C THR A 24 14.63 -2.72 3.69
N LEU A 25 13.67 -3.64 3.73
CA LEU A 25 12.99 -4.12 2.51
C LEU A 25 12.20 -3.00 1.81
N GLU A 26 11.63 -2.08 2.57
CA GLU A 26 10.84 -0.96 2.04
C GLU A 26 11.71 0.05 1.29
N GLU A 27 12.91 0.38 1.82
CA GLU A 27 13.91 1.16 1.11
C GLU A 27 14.39 0.44 -0.15
N CYS A 28 14.67 -0.86 -0.05
CA CYS A 28 15.13 -1.70 -1.16
C CYS A 28 14.11 -1.73 -2.32
N VAL A 29 12.82 -1.83 -2.00
CA VAL A 29 11.72 -1.76 -2.98
C VAL A 29 11.55 -0.34 -3.52
N ARG A 30 11.57 0.69 -2.68
CA ARG A 30 11.42 2.10 -3.10
C ARG A 30 12.51 2.51 -4.08
N ASP A 31 13.76 2.16 -3.79
CA ASP A 31 14.91 2.42 -4.67
C ASP A 31 14.83 1.61 -5.98
N CYS A 32 14.13 0.48 -5.99
CA CYS A 32 13.86 -0.31 -7.20
C CYS A 32 12.76 0.33 -8.04
N CYS A 33 11.68 0.82 -7.43
CA CYS A 33 10.63 1.59 -8.10
C CYS A 33 11.21 2.85 -8.77
N LEU A 34 12.07 3.60 -8.06
CA LEU A 34 12.75 4.79 -8.59
C LEU A 34 13.70 4.50 -9.78
N LYS A 35 14.09 3.24 -9.97
CA LYS A 35 14.91 2.77 -11.11
C LYS A 35 14.07 2.34 -12.33
N GLY A 36 12.74 2.33 -12.24
CA GLY A 36 11.84 1.99 -13.35
C GLY A 36 12.18 0.66 -14.04
N ALA A 37 12.11 0.63 -15.37
CA ALA A 37 12.43 -0.55 -16.21
C ALA A 37 13.89 -1.06 -16.13
N SER A 38 14.76 -0.44 -15.31
CA SER A 38 16.06 -1.03 -14.98
C SER A 38 16.04 -1.98 -13.78
N CYS A 39 14.95 -2.00 -12.99
CA CYS A 39 14.75 -2.89 -11.85
C CYS A 39 13.37 -3.54 -11.88
N HIS A 40 13.33 -4.88 -11.90
CA HIS A 40 12.10 -5.67 -12.09
C HIS A 40 11.68 -6.39 -10.82
N THR A 41 12.65 -6.84 -10.04
CA THR A 41 12.46 -7.55 -8.76
C THR A 41 13.50 -7.06 -7.76
N ALA A 42 13.06 -6.75 -6.55
CA ALA A 42 13.94 -6.44 -5.42
C ALA A 42 13.89 -7.60 -4.43
N PHE A 43 15.02 -8.04 -3.90
CA PHE A 43 15.03 -8.99 -2.78
C PHE A 43 16.10 -8.65 -1.76
N MET A 44 15.80 -9.00 -0.51
CA MET A 44 16.65 -8.78 0.64
C MET A 44 17.07 -10.13 1.20
N PHE A 45 18.37 -10.33 1.39
CA PHE A 45 18.94 -11.53 1.96
C PHE A 45 19.98 -11.13 3.01
N ASN A 46 19.81 -11.61 4.24
CA ASN A 46 20.73 -11.34 5.37
C ASN A 46 21.13 -9.84 5.49
N HIS A 47 20.12 -8.96 5.51
CA HIS A 47 20.25 -7.49 5.53
C HIS A 47 20.90 -6.81 4.30
N THR A 48 21.41 -7.54 3.31
CA THR A 48 21.82 -6.97 2.01
C THR A 48 20.67 -6.90 1.02
N CYS A 49 20.54 -5.77 0.31
CA CYS A 49 19.52 -5.51 -0.70
C CYS A 49 20.06 -5.75 -2.12
N TYR A 50 19.32 -6.50 -2.94
CA TYR A 50 19.66 -6.80 -4.33
C TYR A 50 18.51 -6.40 -5.28
N HIS A 51 18.87 -5.68 -6.32
CA HIS A 51 18.01 -5.25 -7.42
C HIS A 51 18.31 -6.13 -8.64
N VAL A 52 17.29 -6.81 -9.16
CA VAL A 52 17.41 -7.75 -10.28
C VAL A 52 16.81 -7.14 -11.54
N LYS A 53 17.61 -7.12 -12.63
CA LYS A 53 17.11 -6.90 -13.99
C LYS A 53 16.89 -8.25 -14.65
N CYS A 54 15.63 -8.68 -14.70
CA CYS A 54 15.21 -9.97 -15.22
C CYS A 54 15.52 -10.14 -16.71
N ILE A 55 15.74 -11.39 -17.14
CA ILE A 55 15.85 -11.78 -18.56
C ILE A 55 14.48 -12.21 -19.12
N SER A 56 13.63 -12.84 -18.30
CA SER A 56 12.23 -13.12 -18.64
C SER A 56 11.35 -13.05 -17.39
N ASN A 57 10.05 -12.85 -17.60
CA ASN A 57 9.05 -12.86 -16.52
C ASN A 57 9.03 -14.22 -15.80
N ASP A 58 8.94 -15.33 -16.55
CA ASP A 58 8.91 -16.71 -16.03
C ASP A 58 10.09 -17.04 -15.09
N LEU A 59 11.30 -16.57 -15.42
CA LEU A 59 12.50 -16.84 -14.62
C LEU A 59 12.59 -16.01 -13.34
N CYS A 60 11.89 -14.87 -13.26
CA CYS A 60 11.91 -13.97 -12.10
C CYS A 60 10.80 -14.23 -11.07
N LEU A 61 9.92 -15.20 -11.31
CA LEU A 61 8.88 -15.59 -10.36
C LEU A 61 9.46 -16.29 -9.10
N PRO A 62 8.78 -16.22 -7.94
CA PRO A 62 9.14 -17.01 -6.77
C PRO A 62 8.97 -18.51 -7.03
N ALA A 63 9.97 -19.31 -6.64
CA ALA A 63 9.90 -20.77 -6.66
C ALA A 63 9.80 -21.35 -5.24
N LYS A 64 8.82 -22.24 -5.00
CA LYS A 64 8.76 -23.04 -3.76
C LYS A 64 10.06 -23.87 -3.65
N LYS A 65 10.93 -23.51 -2.70
CA LYS A 65 12.10 -24.30 -2.32
C LYS A 65 12.39 -24.07 -0.84
N GLU A 66 12.50 -25.15 -0.06
CA GLU A 66 12.82 -25.10 1.36
C GLU A 66 14.19 -24.46 1.55
N THR A 67 14.19 -23.20 1.98
CA THR A 67 15.39 -22.38 2.22
C THR A 67 15.10 -21.43 3.38
N SER A 68 16.15 -21.00 4.08
CA SER A 68 16.01 -20.37 5.40
C SER A 68 15.25 -19.03 5.39
N SER A 69 14.62 -18.73 6.53
CA SER A 69 13.70 -17.61 6.79
C SER A 69 14.28 -16.19 6.67
N ALA A 70 15.50 -16.04 6.15
CA ALA A 70 16.24 -14.79 6.01
C ALA A 70 16.17 -14.15 4.60
N LEU A 71 15.39 -14.72 3.68
CA LEU A 71 15.19 -14.19 2.32
C LEU A 71 13.76 -13.65 2.14
N ARG A 72 13.62 -12.45 1.59
CA ARG A 72 12.34 -11.82 1.22
C ARG A 72 12.45 -11.17 -0.16
N MET A 73 11.64 -11.59 -1.13
CA MET A 73 11.60 -10.99 -2.47
C MET A 73 10.28 -10.26 -2.73
N VAL A 74 10.35 -9.20 -3.54
CA VAL A 74 9.22 -8.40 -3.98
C VAL A 74 9.29 -8.22 -5.49
N LEU A 75 8.24 -8.66 -6.17
CA LEU A 75 8.01 -8.36 -7.58
C LEU A 75 7.61 -6.88 -7.70
N VAL A 76 8.33 -6.12 -8.54
CA VAL A 76 8.16 -4.66 -8.70
C VAL A 76 7.58 -4.35 -10.08
N ASN A 77 8.37 -4.44 -11.14
CA ASN A 77 7.97 -4.17 -12.52
C ASN A 77 8.13 -5.46 -13.36
N PRO A 78 7.11 -5.90 -14.12
CA PRO A 78 7.28 -7.00 -15.07
C PRO A 78 7.98 -6.50 -16.34
N LEU A 79 8.51 -7.44 -17.14
CA LEU A 79 9.01 -7.16 -18.48
C LEU A 79 7.83 -7.01 -19.45
N GLU A 80 7.90 -6.02 -20.32
CA GLU A 80 6.96 -5.82 -21.42
C GLU A 80 7.27 -6.81 -22.56
N ASP A 81 6.53 -7.92 -22.61
CA ASP A 81 6.53 -8.83 -23.75
C ASP A 81 5.84 -8.12 -24.94
N GLY A 82 6.54 -7.98 -26.08
CA GLY A 82 6.26 -7.01 -27.16
C GLY A 82 5.00 -7.22 -28.01
N LEU A 83 3.83 -7.43 -27.40
CA LEU A 83 2.51 -7.51 -28.03
C LEU A 83 1.54 -6.53 -27.37
N ALA A 84 1.55 -5.29 -27.87
CA ALA A 84 0.53 -4.25 -27.71
C ALA A 84 0.12 -3.83 -26.27
N GLY A 85 0.76 -2.75 -25.79
CA GLY A 85 0.03 -1.55 -25.36
C GLY A 85 -0.74 -1.54 -24.03
N GLU A 86 -0.98 -2.68 -23.38
CA GLU A 86 -1.50 -2.72 -22.01
C GLU A 86 -0.36 -2.91 -21.00
N ALA A 87 -0.38 -2.11 -19.93
CA ALA A 87 0.62 -2.15 -18.87
C ALA A 87 0.43 -3.43 -18.03
N SER A 88 0.99 -4.54 -18.52
CA SER A 88 0.74 -5.88 -18.01
C SER A 88 1.00 -5.94 -16.51
N SER A 89 -0.03 -6.27 -15.72
CA SER A 89 0.16 -6.44 -14.28
C SER A 89 0.85 -7.77 -14.00
N TRP A 90 1.66 -7.84 -12.92
CA TRP A 90 2.14 -9.12 -12.40
C TRP A 90 1.00 -10.13 -12.15
N TRP A 91 -0.24 -9.65 -11.93
CA TRP A 91 -1.44 -10.50 -11.85
C TRP A 91 -1.73 -11.28 -13.13
N GLU A 92 -1.55 -10.65 -14.29
CA GLU A 92 -1.82 -11.24 -15.61
C GLU A 92 -0.69 -12.16 -16.04
N VAL A 93 0.56 -11.79 -15.73
CA VAL A 93 1.73 -12.65 -15.87
C VAL A 93 1.55 -13.94 -15.05
N LEU A 94 1.17 -13.83 -13.78
CA LEU A 94 0.88 -14.97 -12.92
C LEU A 94 -0.28 -15.83 -13.46
N LYS A 95 -1.35 -15.21 -13.97
CA LYS A 95 -2.48 -15.92 -14.58
C LYS A 95 -2.06 -16.70 -15.84
N LYS A 96 -1.34 -16.07 -16.77
CA LYS A 96 -0.81 -16.70 -17.99
C LYS A 96 0.11 -17.87 -17.65
N VAL A 97 0.95 -17.76 -16.62
CA VAL A 97 1.83 -18.85 -16.15
C VAL A 97 1.04 -19.98 -15.48
N GLN A 98 -0.04 -19.69 -14.76
CA GLN A 98 -0.95 -20.70 -14.20
C GLN A 98 -1.63 -21.51 -15.32
N GLU A 99 -2.17 -20.83 -16.34
CA GLU A 99 -2.81 -21.44 -17.51
C GLU A 99 -1.81 -22.29 -18.32
N LYS A 100 -0.59 -21.78 -18.55
CA LYS A 100 0.52 -22.47 -19.20
C LYS A 100 0.98 -23.74 -18.43
N ARG A 101 0.93 -23.73 -17.09
CA ARG A 101 1.21 -24.92 -16.25
C ARG A 101 0.07 -25.94 -16.26
N LEU A 102 -1.18 -25.49 -16.26
CA LEU A 102 -2.35 -26.38 -16.42
C LEU A 102 -2.33 -27.09 -17.79
N LEU A 103 -1.99 -26.37 -18.86
CA LEU A 103 -1.80 -26.96 -20.19
C LEU A 103 -0.61 -27.95 -20.26
N ALA A 104 0.47 -27.69 -19.51
CA ALA A 104 1.63 -28.58 -19.44
C ALA A 104 1.39 -29.88 -18.65
N SER A 105 0.29 -29.97 -17.88
CA SER A 105 -0.03 -31.13 -17.04
C SER A 105 -1.11 -32.07 -17.61
N GLY A 106 -1.65 -31.80 -18.81
CA GLY A 106 -2.69 -32.64 -19.41
C GLY A 106 -2.74 -32.62 -20.94
N GLY A 107 -2.31 -33.72 -21.57
CA GLY A 107 -2.62 -34.02 -22.98
C GLY A 107 -4.04 -34.61 -23.13
N PRO A 108 -4.70 -34.48 -24.30
CA PRO A 108 -6.14 -34.74 -24.43
C PRO A 108 -6.47 -36.21 -24.77
N ALA A 109 -7.08 -36.94 -23.84
CA ALA A 109 -7.79 -38.20 -24.14
C ALA A 109 -8.87 -38.57 -23.09
N ALA A 110 -9.98 -39.12 -23.59
CA ALA A 110 -11.01 -39.93 -22.91
C ALA A 110 -11.85 -39.30 -21.76
N VAL A 111 -13.16 -39.53 -21.84
CA VAL A 111 -14.19 -39.22 -20.83
C VAL A 111 -14.88 -40.53 -20.41
N ALA A 112 -15.38 -40.57 -19.18
CA ALA A 112 -16.31 -41.56 -18.59
C ALA A 112 -15.81 -43.00 -18.31
N ALA A 113 -15.49 -43.25 -17.04
CA ALA A 113 -15.92 -44.43 -16.27
C ALA A 113 -15.89 -44.10 -14.75
N ALA A 114 -16.56 -44.89 -13.92
CA ALA A 114 -16.65 -44.77 -12.46
C ALA A 114 -16.28 -46.15 -11.81
N PRO A 115 -16.30 -46.36 -10.47
CA PRO A 115 -16.59 -45.46 -9.35
C PRO A 115 -15.50 -45.50 -8.23
N ALA A 116 -15.86 -45.08 -7.01
CA ALA A 116 -14.94 -44.85 -5.89
C ALA A 116 -14.32 -46.12 -5.25
N VAL A 117 -13.09 -45.94 -4.75
CA VAL A 117 -12.47 -46.73 -3.66
C VAL A 117 -12.01 -45.75 -2.58
N ARG A 118 -12.25 -46.06 -1.30
CA ARG A 118 -11.74 -45.28 -0.16
C ARG A 118 -10.43 -45.85 0.35
N LEU A 119 -9.45 -44.98 0.61
CA LEU A 119 -8.35 -45.20 1.55
C LEU A 119 -8.17 -43.93 2.43
N PRO A 120 -7.49 -44.01 3.59
CA PRO A 120 -7.74 -43.11 4.72
C PRO A 120 -7.05 -41.74 4.68
N GLU A 121 -7.34 -40.97 5.73
CA GLU A 121 -6.70 -39.70 6.10
C GLU A 121 -5.19 -39.89 6.36
N ASP A 122 -4.34 -39.23 5.56
CA ASP A 122 -3.18 -38.45 6.04
C ASP A 122 -2.49 -37.74 4.86
N THR A 123 -2.53 -36.39 4.82
CA THR A 123 -1.56 -35.49 4.16
C THR A 123 -2.01 -34.02 4.31
N ASP A 124 -1.16 -33.17 4.86
CA ASP A 124 -1.47 -31.74 5.04
C ASP A 124 -1.37 -30.92 3.74
N GLY A 125 -2.52 -30.43 3.28
CA GLY A 125 -2.74 -29.06 2.83
C GLY A 125 -1.78 -28.41 1.83
N GLU A 126 -2.12 -28.45 0.54
CA GLU A 126 -1.78 -27.33 -0.35
C GLU A 126 -2.58 -26.08 0.04
N GLU A 127 -2.00 -25.21 0.88
CA GLU A 127 -2.65 -23.95 1.27
C GLU A 127 -2.97 -23.07 0.04
N ASN A 128 -4.23 -22.69 -0.09
CA ASN A 128 -4.76 -22.05 -1.29
C ASN A 128 -4.50 -20.53 -1.27
N LEU A 129 -3.42 -20.11 -1.95
CA LEU A 129 -2.86 -18.74 -1.93
C LEU A 129 -3.88 -17.62 -2.22
N PHE A 130 -4.98 -17.92 -2.91
CA PHE A 130 -6.04 -16.97 -3.25
C PHE A 130 -6.91 -16.56 -2.05
N GLY A 131 -7.03 -17.40 -1.01
CA GLY A 131 -7.91 -17.14 0.14
C GLY A 131 -7.53 -15.87 0.92
N LYS A 132 -6.26 -15.80 1.37
CA LYS A 132 -5.72 -14.67 2.13
C LYS A 132 -5.70 -13.35 1.35
N LEU A 133 -5.75 -13.40 0.00
CA LEU A 133 -5.82 -12.21 -0.86
C LEU A 133 -7.23 -11.61 -0.96
N ALA A 134 -8.28 -12.44 -0.86
CA ALA A 134 -9.66 -11.97 -0.90
C ALA A 134 -10.04 -11.15 0.35
N GLU A 135 -9.54 -11.54 1.52
CA GLU A 135 -9.77 -10.81 2.78
C GLU A 135 -9.15 -9.41 2.75
N MET A 136 -7.93 -9.28 2.23
CA MET A 136 -7.20 -8.00 2.17
C MET A 136 -7.86 -6.96 1.26
N TYR A 137 -8.57 -7.37 0.20
CA TYR A 137 -9.26 -6.42 -0.70
C TYR A 137 -10.42 -5.69 -0.01
N ASN A 138 -11.10 -6.35 0.93
CA ASN A 138 -12.20 -5.75 1.69
C ASN A 138 -11.70 -4.73 2.73
N LEU A 139 -10.47 -4.88 3.23
CA LEU A 139 -9.84 -3.92 4.15
C LEU A 139 -9.37 -2.62 3.45
N ALA A 140 -9.09 -2.66 2.14
CA ALA A 140 -8.50 -1.54 1.42
C ALA A 140 -9.46 -0.36 1.12
N ASN A 141 -10.78 -0.60 1.13
CA ASN A 141 -11.77 0.37 0.65
C ASN A 141 -12.54 1.13 1.77
N GLY A 142 -12.12 1.00 3.03
CA GLY A 142 -12.76 1.66 4.20
C GLY A 142 -11.87 2.71 4.86
N GLY A 143 -11.72 3.90 4.28
CA GLY A 143 -10.74 4.90 4.74
C GLY A 143 -11.30 6.02 5.65
N LYS A 144 -10.57 6.34 6.74
CA LYS A 144 -10.43 7.72 7.28
C LYS A 144 -9.25 7.85 8.27
N TYR A 145 -8.70 9.06 8.36
CA TYR A 145 -7.54 9.43 9.21
C TYR A 145 -7.96 9.90 10.63
N ALA A 146 -7.12 9.58 11.62
CA ALA A 146 -6.92 10.31 12.89
C ALA A 146 -5.51 10.00 13.45
N SER A 147 -5.01 10.72 14.47
CA SER A 147 -3.56 10.85 14.75
C SER A 147 -3.11 10.77 16.23
N ASN A 148 -1.78 10.58 16.42
CA ASN A 148 -0.93 10.84 17.60
C ASN A 148 -0.77 9.68 18.63
N TYR A 149 0.41 9.08 18.82
CA TYR A 149 1.60 9.51 19.62
C TYR A 149 1.42 9.49 21.17
N ILE A 150 2.41 8.91 21.89
CA ILE A 150 2.64 8.92 23.37
C ILE A 150 1.71 7.97 24.18
N ARG A 151 2.11 7.16 25.19
CA ARG A 151 3.41 6.64 25.73
C ARG A 151 3.12 5.65 26.91
N ASP A 152 4.01 4.67 27.17
CA ASP A 152 4.27 3.86 28.41
C ASP A 152 3.19 3.03 29.16
N GLN A 153 3.51 1.72 29.29
CA GLN A 153 3.52 0.82 30.47
C GLN A 153 2.28 0.42 31.34
N TYR A 154 2.28 -0.90 31.64
CA TYR A 154 1.82 -1.66 32.83
C TYR A 154 0.33 -1.82 33.20
N ASP A 155 -0.18 -3.03 32.91
CA ASP A 155 -0.81 -4.06 33.78
C ASP A 155 -1.91 -3.78 34.84
N GLU A 156 -2.79 -4.80 34.91
CA GLU A 156 -3.60 -5.33 36.05
C GLU A 156 -5.04 -4.83 36.39
N GLU A 157 -5.95 -5.82 36.36
CA GLU A 157 -7.22 -6.06 37.08
C GLU A 157 -8.54 -5.28 36.78
N ALA A 158 -9.65 -5.91 37.23
CA ALA A 158 -11.06 -5.78 36.77
C ALA A 158 -11.87 -4.73 37.60
N GLU A 159 -13.18 -4.43 37.40
CA GLU A 159 -14.36 -5.19 36.93
C GLU A 159 -15.43 -4.32 36.20
N GLU A 160 -16.49 -4.98 35.69
CA GLU A 160 -17.89 -4.52 35.49
C GLU A 160 -18.18 -3.08 34.96
N SER A 161 -18.98 -2.84 33.90
CA SER A 161 -20.02 -3.68 33.28
C SER A 161 -20.63 -3.10 31.99
N LYS A 162 -21.31 -3.97 31.21
CA LYS A 162 -22.47 -3.70 30.31
C LYS A 162 -22.37 -2.58 29.25
N TYR A 163 -22.09 -2.97 28.00
CA TYR A 163 -23.10 -2.96 26.93
C TYR A 163 -22.71 -3.90 25.76
N TYR A 164 -23.68 -4.24 24.90
CA TYR A 164 -23.53 -5.02 23.64
C TYR A 164 -23.00 -6.47 23.72
N THR A 165 -23.90 -7.40 24.02
CA THR A 165 -23.78 -8.81 23.62
C THR A 165 -24.75 -9.14 22.48
N GLU A 166 -24.44 -8.75 21.23
CA GLU A 166 -25.30 -9.11 20.09
C GLU A 166 -24.55 -9.18 18.74
N THR A 167 -23.70 -10.21 18.57
CA THR A 167 -23.08 -10.59 17.28
C THR A 167 -22.90 -12.10 17.19
N LYS A 168 -24.02 -12.84 17.13
CA LYS A 168 -24.01 -14.30 16.89
C LYS A 168 -25.12 -14.77 15.93
N ALA A 169 -25.35 -13.98 14.87
CA ALA A 169 -26.32 -14.29 13.81
C ALA A 169 -25.89 -13.69 12.46
N LEU A 170 -24.96 -14.34 11.76
CA LEU A 170 -24.82 -14.18 10.31
C LEU A 170 -24.33 -15.51 9.69
N GLY A 171 -25.27 -16.27 9.14
CA GLY A 171 -25.02 -17.57 8.51
C GLY A 171 -24.42 -17.45 7.09
N SER A 172 -24.06 -18.59 6.50
CA SER A 172 -23.34 -18.63 5.23
C SER A 172 -24.25 -18.30 4.03
N MET A 173 -24.08 -17.12 3.44
CA MET A 173 -24.77 -16.77 2.18
C MET A 173 -24.09 -17.43 0.99
N ARG A 174 -24.77 -18.41 0.37
CA ARG A 174 -24.27 -19.12 -0.81
C ARG A 174 -24.37 -18.27 -2.08
N PRO A 175 -23.26 -18.07 -2.82
CA PRO A 175 -23.28 -17.42 -4.13
C PRO A 175 -23.77 -18.37 -5.23
N CYS A 176 -24.36 -17.81 -6.28
CA CYS A 176 -24.90 -18.53 -7.44
C CYS A 176 -24.65 -17.77 -8.75
N ASP A 177 -24.82 -18.43 -9.91
CA ASP A 177 -24.75 -17.82 -11.24
C ASP A 177 -26.11 -17.94 -11.93
N VAL A 178 -26.69 -16.80 -12.32
CA VAL A 178 -28.02 -16.70 -12.93
C VAL A 178 -28.08 -17.33 -14.34
N ALA A 179 -26.94 -17.74 -14.92
CA ALA A 179 -26.88 -18.47 -16.18
C ALA A 179 -26.96 -20.02 -16.03
N ARG A 180 -27.20 -20.56 -14.82
CA ARG A 180 -27.21 -22.01 -14.57
C ARG A 180 -28.33 -22.41 -13.58
N GLU A 181 -29.27 -23.22 -14.05
CA GLU A 181 -30.53 -23.52 -13.32
C GLU A 181 -30.33 -24.32 -12.02
N ASP A 182 -29.34 -25.22 -11.96
CA ASP A 182 -29.02 -26.03 -10.76
C ASP A 182 -28.08 -25.31 -9.75
N SER A 183 -28.07 -23.97 -9.69
CA SER A 183 -27.08 -23.21 -8.89
C SER A 183 -27.46 -22.94 -7.42
N CYS A 184 -28.69 -23.25 -7.01
CA CYS A 184 -29.17 -23.14 -5.62
C CYS A 184 -29.83 -24.46 -5.17
N LEU A 185 -30.13 -24.62 -3.88
CA LEU A 185 -30.85 -25.79 -3.35
C LEU A 185 -32.35 -25.74 -3.72
N ARG A 186 -33.05 -26.87 -3.53
CA ARG A 186 -34.51 -26.93 -3.73
C ARG A 186 -35.21 -25.87 -2.88
N ASN A 187 -36.18 -25.18 -3.50
CA ASN A 187 -36.96 -24.09 -2.93
C ASN A 187 -36.15 -22.79 -2.63
N GLU A 188 -35.04 -22.57 -3.33
CA GLU A 188 -34.29 -21.31 -3.34
C GLU A 188 -34.31 -20.65 -4.74
N VAL A 189 -34.11 -19.34 -4.80
CA VAL A 189 -34.00 -18.55 -6.04
C VAL A 189 -32.71 -17.71 -6.01
N CYS A 190 -31.98 -17.67 -7.13
CA CYS A 190 -30.77 -16.87 -7.28
C CYS A 190 -31.10 -15.41 -7.62
N VAL A 191 -30.83 -14.47 -6.70
CA VAL A 191 -31.10 -13.02 -6.88
C VAL A 191 -29.79 -12.26 -7.12
N ARG A 192 -29.76 -11.40 -8.15
CA ARG A 192 -28.56 -10.61 -8.49
C ARG A 192 -28.29 -9.50 -7.47
N VAL A 193 -27.03 -9.39 -7.06
CA VAL A 193 -26.57 -8.30 -6.17
C VAL A 193 -26.28 -7.01 -6.94
N VAL A 194 -25.88 -7.12 -8.21
CA VAL A 194 -25.59 -5.99 -9.11
C VAL A 194 -26.15 -6.32 -10.50
N PRO A 195 -26.91 -5.42 -11.17
CA PRO A 195 -27.64 -5.77 -12.40
C PRO A 195 -26.74 -6.25 -13.56
N ASN A 196 -25.51 -5.73 -13.63
CA ASN A 196 -24.57 -5.96 -14.74
C ASN A 196 -23.57 -7.13 -14.52
N LEU A 197 -23.67 -7.88 -13.41
CA LEU A 197 -22.89 -9.11 -13.20
C LEU A 197 -23.79 -10.36 -13.23
N ARG A 198 -23.18 -11.51 -13.51
CA ARG A 198 -23.87 -12.82 -13.54
C ARG A 198 -24.07 -13.45 -12.15
N HIS A 199 -23.28 -13.03 -11.17
CA HIS A 199 -23.31 -13.56 -9.81
C HIS A 199 -24.49 -13.01 -8.98
N GLY A 200 -25.11 -13.89 -8.22
CA GLY A 200 -26.19 -13.61 -7.27
C GLY A 200 -26.01 -14.37 -5.95
N ILE A 201 -27.04 -14.33 -5.10
CA ILE A 201 -27.12 -15.04 -3.82
C ILE A 201 -28.43 -15.85 -3.77
N CYS A 202 -28.39 -17.06 -3.19
CA CYS A 202 -29.56 -17.93 -3.05
C CYS A 202 -30.46 -17.50 -1.87
N THR A 203 -31.69 -17.04 -2.16
CA THR A 203 -32.68 -16.62 -1.16
C THR A 203 -33.95 -17.49 -1.23
N CYS A 204 -34.62 -17.70 -0.09
CA CYS A 204 -35.95 -18.33 -0.10
C CYS A 204 -36.96 -17.38 -0.80
N PRO A 205 -37.93 -17.89 -1.58
CA PRO A 205 -39.04 -17.09 -2.10
C PRO A 205 -40.07 -16.76 -1.00
N GLU A 206 -40.98 -15.82 -1.28
CA GLU A 206 -42.02 -15.42 -0.32
C GLU A 206 -42.87 -16.61 0.15
N GLY A 207 -43.10 -16.70 1.47
CA GLY A 207 -43.80 -17.81 2.12
C GLY A 207 -42.90 -18.93 2.68
N PHE A 208 -41.59 -18.90 2.40
CA PHE A 208 -40.62 -19.90 2.87
C PHE A 208 -39.57 -19.27 3.80
N GLU A 209 -39.17 -20.00 4.84
CA GLU A 209 -38.15 -19.60 5.82
C GLU A 209 -37.12 -20.71 6.05
N ARG A 210 -35.88 -20.36 6.40
CA ARG A 210 -34.83 -21.34 6.69
C ARG A 210 -34.99 -21.90 8.10
N ASN A 211 -34.91 -23.22 8.24
CA ASN A 211 -34.80 -23.88 9.55
C ASN A 211 -33.35 -23.87 10.09
N GLU A 212 -33.15 -24.40 11.30
CA GLU A 212 -31.81 -24.53 11.94
C GLU A 212 -30.79 -25.40 11.16
N LYS A 213 -31.22 -26.09 10.11
CA LYS A 213 -30.39 -26.89 9.19
C LYS A 213 -30.19 -26.19 7.84
N GLU A 214 -30.40 -24.88 7.81
CA GLU A 214 -30.30 -23.96 6.67
C GLU A 214 -31.26 -24.23 5.48
N VAL A 215 -32.24 -25.15 5.59
CA VAL A 215 -33.15 -25.50 4.47
C VAL A 215 -34.38 -24.58 4.44
N CYS A 216 -34.70 -24.01 3.27
CA CYS A 216 -35.95 -23.26 3.04
C CYS A 216 -37.18 -24.20 3.05
N LEU A 217 -38.05 -24.07 4.05
CA LEU A 217 -39.31 -24.80 4.19
C LEU A 217 -40.49 -23.82 4.23
N SER A 218 -41.70 -24.27 3.88
CA SER A 218 -42.90 -23.44 4.03
C SER A 218 -43.26 -23.27 5.51
N LYS A 219 -43.92 -22.17 5.86
CA LYS A 219 -44.32 -21.89 7.25
C LYS A 219 -45.21 -23.00 7.85
N ASP A 220 -46.02 -23.68 7.03
CA ASP A 220 -46.84 -24.82 7.45
C ASP A 220 -46.00 -26.01 7.91
N GLN A 221 -44.84 -26.27 7.26
CA GLN A 221 -43.95 -27.38 7.64
C GLN A 221 -43.09 -27.07 8.88
N LEU A 222 -42.87 -25.80 9.22
CA LEU A 222 -42.27 -25.42 10.51
C LEU A 222 -43.25 -25.67 11.68
N ALA A 223 -44.56 -25.57 11.46
CA ALA A 223 -45.56 -25.77 12.50
C ALA A 223 -45.61 -27.22 13.02
N GLU A 224 -45.48 -28.21 12.13
CA GLU A 224 -45.50 -29.64 12.52
C GLU A 224 -44.27 -30.06 13.35
N GLN A 225 -43.12 -29.41 13.16
CA GLN A 225 -41.89 -29.75 13.90
C GLN A 225 -41.96 -29.40 15.39
N HIS A 226 -42.84 -28.50 15.81
CA HIS A 226 -42.85 -27.96 17.18
C HIS A 226 -43.67 -28.79 18.20
N GLN A 227 -44.32 -29.87 17.79
CA GLN A 227 -45.25 -30.63 18.66
C GLN A 227 -44.75 -32.02 19.08
N GLN A 228 -43.43 -32.21 19.26
CA GLN A 228 -42.91 -33.49 19.76
C GLN A 228 -41.53 -33.44 20.46
N GLN A 229 -41.48 -32.93 21.70
CA GLN A 229 -40.54 -33.43 22.73
C GLN A 229 -40.82 -32.91 24.15
N ILE A 230 -41.22 -33.80 25.07
CA ILE A 230 -40.82 -33.75 26.48
C ILE A 230 -40.32 -35.14 26.88
N VAL A 231 -39.17 -35.14 27.56
CA VAL A 231 -38.28 -36.26 27.92
C VAL A 231 -38.78 -37.02 29.18
N PRO A 232 -38.20 -38.17 29.65
CA PRO A 232 -36.76 -38.51 29.72
C PRO A 232 -36.31 -39.93 29.29
N GLN A 233 -34.98 -40.09 29.28
CA GLN A 233 -34.20 -41.26 28.83
C GLN A 233 -33.60 -42.05 30.02
N MET A 234 -32.99 -43.21 29.76
CA MET A 234 -31.60 -43.66 30.08
C MET A 234 -31.44 -45.09 29.48
N LEU A 235 -30.34 -45.56 28.88
CA LEU A 235 -28.98 -45.87 29.40
C LEU A 235 -29.00 -46.79 30.65
N SER A 236 -28.16 -47.82 30.84
CA SER A 236 -27.10 -48.50 30.06
C SER A 236 -26.86 -49.90 30.71
N ALA A 237 -25.90 -50.80 30.40
CA ALA A 237 -24.70 -50.78 29.56
C ALA A 237 -24.42 -52.17 28.91
N GLN A 238 -23.31 -52.85 29.23
CA GLN A 238 -22.82 -54.10 28.61
C GLN A 238 -21.98 -54.97 29.59
N LYS A 239 -21.74 -56.24 29.20
CA LYS A 239 -20.46 -57.00 29.32
C LYS A 239 -20.26 -58.03 30.49
N LEU A 240 -19.93 -59.26 30.06
CA LEU A 240 -19.18 -60.38 30.68
C LEU A 240 -18.71 -60.32 32.15
N THR A 241 -18.93 -61.40 32.92
CA THR A 241 -17.87 -62.15 33.64
C THR A 241 -18.26 -63.57 34.10
N MET A 242 -17.24 -64.41 34.34
CA MET A 242 -17.18 -65.74 35.01
C MET A 242 -17.94 -65.77 36.37
N GLY A 243 -18.34 -66.86 37.02
CA GLY A 243 -17.93 -68.28 37.10
C GLY A 243 -18.25 -68.81 38.54
N ASN A 244 -18.51 -70.13 38.70
CA ASN A 244 -18.92 -70.83 39.96
C ASN A 244 -20.26 -70.38 40.61
N GLY A 245 -20.95 -71.21 41.41
CA GLY A 245 -20.79 -72.65 41.67
C GLY A 245 -21.60 -73.16 42.90
N ASP A 246 -22.13 -74.40 42.79
CA ASP A 246 -22.56 -75.35 43.85
C ASP A 246 -23.77 -75.12 44.81
N THR A 247 -24.31 -76.27 45.26
CA THR A 247 -25.09 -76.61 46.48
C THR A 247 -26.58 -76.22 46.67
N ASP A 248 -27.45 -77.22 46.51
CA ASP A 248 -28.24 -77.97 47.55
C ASP A 248 -29.21 -77.29 48.57
N GLY A 249 -30.24 -78.07 48.97
CA GLY A 249 -30.99 -77.98 50.24
C GLY A 249 -32.14 -76.94 50.30
N GLU A 250 -33.44 -77.23 50.15
CA GLU A 250 -34.36 -78.29 50.65
C GLU A 250 -34.92 -78.07 52.08
N LEU A 251 -36.25 -78.25 52.23
CA LEU A 251 -37.05 -78.37 53.47
C LEU A 251 -37.23 -77.07 54.34
N PRO A 252 -38.02 -77.07 55.45
CA PRO A 252 -39.49 -76.84 55.47
C PRO A 252 -39.84 -75.78 56.57
N PRO A 253 -40.87 -75.88 57.46
CA PRO A 253 -42.24 -76.44 57.42
C PRO A 253 -43.34 -75.35 57.67
N SER A 254 -44.66 -75.58 57.57
CA SER A 254 -45.48 -76.19 58.64
C SER A 254 -46.98 -76.30 58.23
N PRO A 255 -47.69 -77.41 58.53
CA PRO A 255 -49.14 -77.59 58.28
C PRO A 255 -49.98 -77.28 59.55
N VAL A 256 -51.21 -77.86 59.66
CA VAL A 256 -52.29 -77.73 60.70
C VAL A 256 -53.45 -76.86 60.19
N ARG A 257 -54.74 -77.30 60.12
CA ARG A 257 -55.45 -78.58 60.39
C ARG A 257 -56.68 -78.62 59.45
N SER A 258 -56.93 -79.66 58.65
CA SER A 258 -57.46 -80.99 58.95
C SER A 258 -58.98 -81.10 59.23
N SER A 259 -59.71 -81.71 58.29
CA SER A 259 -60.88 -82.56 58.54
C SER A 259 -60.84 -83.72 57.53
N THR A 260 -61.46 -84.86 57.85
CA THR A 260 -61.20 -86.13 57.14
C THR A 260 -62.10 -86.38 55.93
N THR A 261 -61.49 -86.64 54.77
CA THR A 261 -62.12 -87.18 53.56
C THR A 261 -61.55 -88.56 53.22
N LYS A 262 -62.21 -89.33 52.34
CA LYS A 262 -61.68 -90.60 51.82
C LYS A 262 -60.79 -90.35 50.59
N GLU A 263 -59.57 -90.87 50.61
CA GLU A 263 -58.58 -90.67 49.55
C GLU A 263 -58.78 -91.68 48.40
N LEU A 264 -58.51 -91.26 47.16
CA LEU A 264 -58.59 -92.08 45.93
C LEU A 264 -57.20 -92.21 45.31
N THR A 265 -56.83 -93.43 44.92
CA THR A 265 -55.58 -93.63 44.16
C THR A 265 -55.83 -93.35 42.68
N VAL A 266 -55.14 -92.34 42.14
CA VAL A 266 -55.19 -91.98 40.71
C VAL A 266 -53.86 -92.38 40.07
N SER A 267 -53.94 -93.04 38.91
CA SER A 267 -52.79 -93.52 38.13
C SER A 267 -52.88 -93.02 36.69
N VAL A 268 -51.74 -92.72 36.09
CA VAL A 268 -51.65 -91.95 34.83
C VAL A 268 -50.55 -92.54 33.95
N ALA A 269 -50.78 -92.61 32.64
CA ALA A 269 -49.81 -93.13 31.68
C ALA A 269 -49.11 -91.99 30.92
N SER A 270 -47.78 -91.88 31.10
CA SER A 270 -46.92 -91.01 30.30
C SER A 270 -46.79 -91.50 28.86
N LYS A 271 -46.61 -90.58 27.90
CA LYS A 271 -46.37 -90.91 26.49
C LYS A 271 -45.56 -89.81 25.82
N ASP A 272 -44.43 -90.17 25.22
CA ASP A 272 -43.61 -89.24 24.45
C ASP A 272 -44.15 -89.00 23.03
N VAL A 273 -43.80 -87.85 22.48
CA VAL A 273 -44.31 -87.31 21.22
C VAL A 273 -43.12 -86.88 20.36
N ARG A 274 -43.26 -86.92 19.03
CA ARG A 274 -42.23 -86.43 18.11
C ARG A 274 -42.87 -85.59 17.01
N LEU A 275 -42.29 -84.45 16.69
CA LEU A 275 -42.74 -83.60 15.60
C LEU A 275 -42.53 -84.31 14.24
N PRO A 276 -43.38 -84.07 13.21
CA PRO A 276 -44.40 -83.03 13.11
C PRO A 276 -45.73 -83.31 13.84
N THR A 277 -45.94 -84.50 14.40
CA THR A 277 -47.16 -84.79 15.17
C THR A 277 -47.18 -84.02 16.48
N ASN A 278 -47.96 -82.94 16.53
CA ASN A 278 -48.06 -81.99 17.66
C ASN A 278 -49.34 -82.17 18.51
N GLU A 279 -49.97 -83.35 18.42
CA GLU A 279 -51.14 -83.75 19.22
C GLU A 279 -50.81 -84.93 20.15
N ALA A 280 -51.44 -84.97 21.33
CA ALA A 280 -51.32 -86.07 22.28
C ALA A 280 -52.63 -86.34 23.03
N THR A 281 -52.76 -87.51 23.63
CA THR A 281 -53.95 -87.93 24.38
C THR A 281 -53.57 -88.35 25.79
N LEU A 282 -54.14 -87.69 26.79
CA LEU A 282 -53.94 -87.94 28.21
C LEU A 282 -55.01 -88.90 28.72
N SER A 283 -54.66 -89.85 29.59
CA SER A 283 -55.63 -90.74 30.24
C SER A 283 -55.27 -90.99 31.70
N ALA A 284 -56.26 -90.88 32.59
CA ALA A 284 -56.16 -91.18 34.01
C ALA A 284 -57.11 -92.32 34.41
N TYR A 285 -56.67 -93.15 35.35
CA TYR A 285 -57.38 -94.32 35.85
C TYR A 285 -57.44 -94.26 37.38
N VAL A 286 -58.64 -94.46 37.94
CA VAL A 286 -58.93 -94.28 39.37
C VAL A 286 -59.27 -95.64 39.98
N ILE A 287 -58.81 -95.89 41.21
CA ILE A 287 -59.05 -97.13 41.94
C ILE A 287 -59.67 -96.78 43.31
N PRO A 288 -60.83 -97.38 43.68
CA PRO A 288 -61.68 -98.26 42.87
C PRO A 288 -62.29 -97.55 41.66
N ASP A 289 -62.66 -98.31 40.63
CA ASP A 289 -63.24 -97.75 39.40
C ASP A 289 -64.76 -97.54 39.52
N GLU A 290 -65.31 -96.66 38.68
CA GLU A 290 -66.74 -96.29 38.73
C GLU A 290 -67.69 -97.50 38.64
N LYS A 291 -67.30 -98.59 37.96
CA LYS A 291 -68.14 -99.79 37.79
C LYS A 291 -68.12 -100.72 39.00
N THR A 292 -67.09 -100.65 39.85
CA THR A 292 -67.03 -101.44 41.09
C THR A 292 -67.47 -100.64 42.32
N SER A 293 -67.25 -99.32 42.33
CA SER A 293 -67.67 -98.45 43.45
C SER A 293 -69.09 -97.91 43.32
N GLY A 294 -69.67 -97.83 42.12
CA GLY A 294 -70.99 -97.22 41.87
C GLY A 294 -71.03 -95.68 41.96
N ASP A 295 -69.98 -95.07 42.49
CA ASP A 295 -69.77 -93.62 42.50
C ASP A 295 -69.29 -93.12 41.14
N ARG A 296 -69.65 -91.87 40.81
CA ARG A 296 -69.23 -91.17 39.60
C ARG A 296 -68.19 -90.10 39.94
N TYR A 297 -67.09 -90.08 39.19
CA TYR A 297 -65.96 -89.19 39.44
C TYR A 297 -65.91 -88.04 38.42
N ASN A 298 -65.72 -86.83 38.93
CA ASN A 298 -65.40 -85.66 38.13
C ASN A 298 -63.89 -85.49 38.07
N TYR A 299 -63.35 -85.42 36.85
CA TYR A 299 -61.94 -85.21 36.55
C TYR A 299 -61.70 -83.73 36.25
N LEU A 300 -60.51 -83.22 36.55
CA LEU A 300 -60.05 -81.92 36.09
C LEU A 300 -58.56 -81.99 35.71
N TRP A 301 -58.26 -81.78 34.43
CA TRP A 301 -56.90 -81.71 33.93
C TRP A 301 -56.38 -80.27 33.94
N THR A 302 -55.19 -80.08 34.51
CA THR A 302 -54.50 -78.78 34.61
C THR A 302 -53.08 -78.90 34.08
N LEU A 303 -52.62 -77.89 33.33
CA LEU A 303 -51.24 -77.74 32.89
C LEU A 303 -50.45 -77.08 34.03
N VAL A 304 -49.34 -77.69 34.44
CA VAL A 304 -48.50 -77.26 35.58
C VAL A 304 -47.26 -76.51 35.08
N SER A 305 -46.62 -77.00 34.02
CA SER A 305 -45.51 -76.31 33.36
C SER A 305 -45.44 -76.64 31.87
N GLN A 306 -44.97 -75.67 31.09
CA GLN A 306 -44.77 -75.73 29.64
C GLN A 306 -43.39 -75.10 29.30
N PRO A 307 -42.75 -75.48 28.18
CA PRO A 307 -41.47 -74.90 27.77
C PRO A 307 -41.58 -73.40 27.48
N LYS A 308 -40.50 -72.66 27.79
CA LYS A 308 -40.44 -71.21 27.57
C LYS A 308 -40.40 -70.90 26.07
N GLY A 309 -41.52 -70.44 25.53
CA GLY A 309 -41.66 -70.02 24.13
C GLY A 309 -42.95 -70.50 23.46
N ASP A 310 -43.64 -71.48 24.02
CA ASP A 310 -44.95 -71.91 23.55
C ASP A 310 -46.07 -71.05 24.15
N SER A 311 -46.98 -70.58 23.31
CA SER A 311 -48.21 -69.85 23.65
C SER A 311 -49.48 -70.47 23.06
N ASN A 312 -49.36 -71.53 22.27
CA ASN A 312 -50.44 -72.04 21.40
C ASN A 312 -50.89 -73.47 21.75
N SER A 313 -50.22 -74.17 22.67
CA SER A 313 -50.71 -75.44 23.19
C SER A 313 -52.08 -75.30 23.85
N THR A 314 -53.06 -76.11 23.42
CA THR A 314 -54.42 -76.15 23.99
C THR A 314 -54.79 -77.54 24.49
N ILE A 315 -55.48 -77.60 25.64
CA ILE A 315 -56.02 -78.83 26.20
C ILE A 315 -57.56 -78.84 26.13
N ALA A 316 -58.11 -79.77 25.34
CA ALA A 316 -59.53 -80.04 25.19
C ALA A 316 -59.98 -81.22 26.06
N ASP A 317 -61.28 -81.30 26.35
CA ASP A 317 -61.90 -82.35 27.18
C ASP A 317 -61.35 -82.47 28.62
N GLN A 318 -60.92 -81.34 29.20
CA GLN A 318 -60.35 -81.21 30.55
C GLN A 318 -61.18 -81.83 31.70
N THR A 319 -62.48 -82.07 31.50
CA THR A 319 -63.40 -82.61 32.53
C THR A 319 -63.68 -84.11 32.42
N LYS A 320 -63.04 -84.80 31.47
CA LYS A 320 -63.18 -86.25 31.23
C LYS A 320 -61.94 -87.01 31.71
N SER A 321 -62.06 -88.33 31.90
CA SER A 321 -60.92 -89.22 32.20
C SER A 321 -59.89 -89.31 31.08
N ILE A 322 -60.24 -88.87 29.87
CA ILE A 322 -59.34 -88.72 28.73
C ILE A 322 -59.43 -87.28 28.20
N ALA A 323 -58.28 -86.60 28.12
CA ALA A 323 -58.16 -85.25 27.56
C ALA A 323 -57.26 -85.24 26.32
N LYS A 324 -57.41 -84.24 25.45
CA LYS A 324 -56.61 -84.08 24.22
C LYS A 324 -55.75 -82.84 24.27
N LEU A 325 -54.49 -82.96 23.88
CA LEU A 325 -53.55 -81.88 23.66
C LEU A 325 -53.36 -81.65 22.16
N SER A 326 -53.27 -80.40 21.75
CA SER A 326 -52.92 -80.00 20.38
C SER A 326 -52.06 -78.74 20.39
N GLY A 327 -51.19 -78.58 19.40
CA GLY A 327 -50.30 -77.42 19.28
C GLY A 327 -49.05 -77.51 20.15
N LEU A 328 -48.54 -78.71 20.43
CA LEU A 328 -47.32 -78.92 21.22
C LEU A 328 -46.05 -78.51 20.45
N ALA A 329 -45.12 -77.84 21.14
CA ALA A 329 -43.78 -77.47 20.67
C ALA A 329 -42.69 -78.38 21.31
N GLU A 330 -41.44 -78.23 20.88
CA GLU A 330 -40.31 -79.00 21.44
C GLU A 330 -40.06 -78.65 22.92
N GLY A 331 -39.97 -79.68 23.79
CA GLY A 331 -39.72 -79.50 25.22
C GLY A 331 -40.43 -80.51 26.12
N LEU A 332 -40.45 -80.21 27.42
CA LEU A 332 -41.10 -81.00 28.46
C LEU A 332 -42.36 -80.28 28.98
N TYR A 333 -43.49 -80.96 28.98
CA TYR A 333 -44.75 -80.47 29.55
C TYR A 333 -45.12 -81.30 30.78
N GLN A 334 -45.62 -80.65 31.83
CA GLN A 334 -46.08 -81.31 33.05
C GLN A 334 -47.56 -81.01 33.29
N PHE A 335 -48.35 -82.06 33.55
CA PHE A 335 -49.79 -81.97 33.81
C PHE A 335 -50.13 -82.55 35.19
N LYS A 336 -51.17 -81.99 35.81
CA LYS A 336 -51.80 -82.50 37.03
C LYS A 336 -53.26 -82.80 36.73
N VAL A 337 -53.70 -84.02 37.05
CA VAL A 337 -55.12 -84.38 37.12
C VAL A 337 -55.56 -84.39 38.58
N THR A 338 -56.72 -83.80 38.85
CA THR A 338 -57.44 -83.98 40.11
C THR A 338 -58.74 -84.70 39.86
N VAL A 339 -59.16 -85.53 40.82
CA VAL A 339 -60.36 -86.36 40.73
C VAL A 339 -61.17 -86.17 42.00
N SER A 340 -62.48 -85.99 41.84
CA SER A 340 -63.43 -85.77 42.93
C SER A 340 -64.65 -86.65 42.79
N GLY A 341 -65.02 -87.36 43.87
CA GLY A 341 -66.24 -88.16 43.96
C GLY A 341 -67.35 -87.46 44.74
N GLN A 342 -68.60 -87.76 44.38
CA GLN A 342 -69.78 -87.12 44.98
C GLN A 342 -69.90 -87.35 46.50
N ASN A 343 -69.31 -88.44 47.02
CA ASN A 343 -69.22 -88.73 48.45
C ASN A 343 -68.05 -88.04 49.17
N GLY A 344 -67.52 -86.94 48.62
CA GLY A 344 -66.44 -86.15 49.23
C GLY A 344 -65.07 -86.83 49.19
N SER A 345 -64.84 -87.71 48.22
CA SER A 345 -63.55 -88.38 48.01
C SER A 345 -62.68 -87.63 47.00
N TYR A 346 -61.36 -87.63 47.21
CA TYR A 346 -60.39 -86.86 46.41
C TYR A 346 -59.11 -87.65 46.12
N GLY A 347 -58.52 -87.43 44.96
CA GLY A 347 -57.19 -87.90 44.61
C GLY A 347 -56.56 -87.05 43.51
N GLU A 348 -55.23 -87.03 43.44
CA GLU A 348 -54.50 -86.29 42.42
C GLU A 348 -53.26 -87.06 41.92
N ALA A 349 -52.86 -86.80 40.68
CA ALA A 349 -51.69 -87.39 40.07
C ALA A 349 -51.05 -86.44 39.05
N PHE A 350 -49.76 -86.60 38.80
CA PHE A 350 -48.97 -85.81 37.85
C PHE A 350 -48.44 -86.70 36.72
N MET A 351 -48.22 -86.13 35.53
CA MET A 351 -47.43 -86.77 34.48
C MET A 351 -46.63 -85.76 33.66
N ASN A 352 -45.59 -86.27 32.99
CA ASN A 352 -44.77 -85.51 32.07
C ASN A 352 -44.92 -86.06 30.64
N ILE A 353 -44.73 -85.18 29.64
CA ILE A 353 -44.63 -85.51 28.21
C ILE A 353 -43.37 -84.87 27.66
N THR A 354 -42.55 -85.65 26.95
CA THR A 354 -41.41 -85.14 26.17
C THR A 354 -41.79 -85.01 24.71
N VAL A 355 -41.54 -83.86 24.11
CA VAL A 355 -41.73 -83.61 22.67
C VAL A 355 -40.37 -83.51 22.00
N LEU A 356 -40.06 -84.47 21.13
CA LEU A 356 -38.79 -84.60 20.43
C LEU A 356 -38.82 -83.91 19.05
N PRO A 357 -37.67 -83.35 18.59
CA PRO A 357 -37.58 -82.67 17.29
C PRO A 357 -37.72 -83.61 16.08
N GLU A 358 -38.02 -83.00 14.94
CA GLU A 358 -38.23 -83.65 13.65
C GLU A 358 -36.99 -84.38 13.14
N GLN A 359 -37.19 -85.51 12.45
CA GLN A 359 -36.12 -86.23 11.78
C GLN A 359 -35.89 -85.65 10.38
N LYS A 360 -34.79 -84.92 10.19
CA LYS A 360 -34.35 -84.47 8.86
C LYS A 360 -33.94 -85.67 7.99
N ILE A 361 -34.21 -85.57 6.70
CA ILE A 361 -33.88 -86.55 5.66
C ILE A 361 -32.95 -85.86 4.67
N ASN A 362 -31.82 -86.50 4.33
CA ASN A 362 -30.81 -85.95 3.42
C ASN A 362 -31.38 -85.63 2.04
N LYS A 363 -30.81 -84.63 1.37
CA LYS A 363 -31.09 -84.33 -0.04
C LYS A 363 -29.85 -84.63 -0.88
N PRO A 364 -29.99 -84.74 -2.21
CA PRO A 364 -28.83 -84.74 -3.09
C PRO A 364 -28.25 -83.31 -3.19
N PRO A 365 -26.92 -83.18 -3.40
CA PRO A 365 -26.27 -81.88 -3.50
C PRO A 365 -26.77 -81.06 -4.69
N HIS A 366 -26.54 -79.75 -4.68
CA HIS A 366 -26.88 -78.82 -5.75
C HIS A 366 -25.61 -78.28 -6.41
N ALA A 367 -25.30 -78.78 -7.61
CA ALA A 367 -24.11 -78.41 -8.38
C ALA A 367 -24.26 -77.00 -8.99
N VAL A 368 -23.27 -76.14 -8.81
CA VAL A 368 -23.22 -74.78 -9.39
C VAL A 368 -21.84 -74.53 -9.97
N ILE A 369 -21.76 -74.10 -11.24
CA ILE A 369 -20.55 -73.55 -11.84
C ILE A 369 -20.74 -72.05 -12.09
N THR A 370 -19.77 -71.24 -11.70
CA THR A 370 -19.67 -69.82 -12.02
C THR A 370 -18.36 -69.51 -12.77
N PRO A 371 -18.40 -68.83 -13.93
CA PRO A 371 -19.58 -68.50 -14.74
C PRO A 371 -20.11 -69.72 -15.51
N ALA A 372 -21.42 -69.78 -15.75
CA ALA A 372 -22.03 -70.83 -16.57
C ALA A 372 -21.74 -70.69 -18.08
N ASN A 373 -21.45 -69.47 -18.55
CA ASN A 373 -21.01 -69.18 -19.92
C ASN A 373 -19.83 -68.19 -19.88
N GLN A 374 -18.69 -68.53 -20.48
CA GLN A 374 -17.50 -67.67 -20.55
C GLN A 374 -17.05 -67.45 -22.01
N PRO A 375 -17.14 -66.23 -22.57
CA PRO A 375 -16.49 -65.89 -23.81
C PRO A 375 -15.00 -65.63 -23.58
N VAL A 376 -14.15 -66.28 -24.37
CA VAL A 376 -12.69 -66.06 -24.44
C VAL A 376 -12.37 -65.54 -25.83
N ARG A 377 -11.42 -64.61 -25.95
CA ARG A 377 -10.97 -64.06 -27.23
C ARG A 377 -9.47 -64.28 -27.35
N LEU A 378 -9.03 -64.91 -28.44
CA LEU A 378 -7.61 -64.95 -28.78
C LEU A 378 -7.08 -63.50 -28.88
N PRO A 379 -5.85 -63.20 -28.44
CA PRO A 379 -4.79 -64.12 -28.01
C PRO A 379 -4.83 -64.54 -26.52
N ASN A 380 -5.92 -64.34 -25.78
CA ASN A 380 -6.06 -64.94 -24.46
C ASN A 380 -6.42 -66.44 -24.60
N HIS A 381 -5.68 -67.30 -23.90
CA HIS A 381 -5.83 -68.76 -23.90
C HIS A 381 -6.29 -69.31 -22.53
N GLU A 382 -6.41 -68.47 -21.50
CA GLU A 382 -6.75 -68.89 -20.14
C GLU A 382 -8.24 -68.67 -19.80
N ALA A 383 -8.80 -69.60 -19.02
CA ALA A 383 -10.16 -69.53 -18.47
C ALA A 383 -10.23 -70.20 -17.08
N ILE A 384 -11.23 -69.83 -16.28
CA ILE A 384 -11.41 -70.34 -14.91
C ILE A 384 -12.90 -70.62 -14.67
N LEU A 385 -13.22 -71.85 -14.28
CA LEU A 385 -14.56 -72.27 -13.88
C LEU A 385 -14.55 -72.62 -12.39
N ASP A 386 -15.36 -71.92 -11.60
CA ASP A 386 -15.48 -72.13 -10.16
C ASP A 386 -16.72 -72.98 -9.83
N GLY A 387 -16.50 -74.15 -9.23
CA GLY A 387 -17.51 -75.08 -8.73
C GLY A 387 -17.72 -75.03 -7.21
N SER A 388 -17.00 -74.16 -6.49
CA SER A 388 -17.07 -74.02 -5.03
C SER A 388 -18.40 -73.45 -4.52
N ALA A 389 -19.17 -72.80 -5.40
CA ALA A 389 -20.53 -72.34 -5.15
C ALA A 389 -21.57 -73.49 -5.05
N SER A 390 -21.18 -74.74 -5.28
CA SER A 390 -22.03 -75.91 -5.10
C SER A 390 -22.38 -76.11 -3.62
N SER A 391 -23.65 -76.37 -3.31
CA SER A 391 -24.20 -76.39 -1.94
C SER A 391 -24.98 -77.66 -1.63
N ASP A 392 -24.93 -78.13 -0.40
CA ASP A 392 -25.61 -79.35 0.06
C ASP A 392 -26.12 -79.20 1.51
N ASP A 393 -27.00 -80.10 1.99
CA ASP A 393 -27.37 -80.16 3.41
C ASP A 393 -26.43 -81.03 4.28
N THR A 394 -25.51 -81.77 3.65
CA THR A 394 -24.29 -82.32 4.26
C THR A 394 -23.02 -81.70 3.63
N LYS A 395 -21.89 -82.43 3.66
CA LYS A 395 -20.60 -81.95 3.19
C LYS A 395 -20.26 -82.60 1.86
N ILE A 396 -20.09 -81.78 0.82
CA ILE A 396 -19.53 -82.23 -0.47
C ILE A 396 -18.11 -82.75 -0.24
N VAL A 397 -17.84 -83.98 -0.70
CA VAL A 397 -16.57 -84.69 -0.51
C VAL A 397 -15.70 -84.64 -1.77
N ARG A 398 -16.30 -84.54 -2.96
CA ARG A 398 -15.61 -84.65 -4.26
C ARG A 398 -16.25 -83.78 -5.34
N TRP A 399 -15.39 -83.19 -6.17
CA TRP A 399 -15.71 -82.43 -7.38
C TRP A 399 -15.03 -83.13 -8.55
N GLN A 400 -15.80 -83.56 -9.56
CA GLN A 400 -15.28 -84.28 -10.72
C GLN A 400 -15.64 -83.52 -12.01
N TRP A 401 -14.63 -83.05 -12.73
CA TRP A 401 -14.78 -82.32 -13.99
C TRP A 401 -14.60 -83.24 -15.19
N VAL A 402 -15.45 -83.09 -16.20
CA VAL A 402 -15.39 -83.84 -17.46
C VAL A 402 -15.62 -82.89 -18.63
N LEU A 403 -14.77 -82.95 -19.67
CA LEU A 403 -15.03 -82.30 -20.95
C LEU A 403 -16.13 -83.08 -21.69
N ALA A 404 -17.34 -82.54 -21.71
CA ALA A 404 -18.50 -83.16 -22.38
C ALA A 404 -18.51 -82.92 -23.90
N GLN A 405 -17.96 -81.79 -24.35
CA GLN A 405 -17.83 -81.43 -25.77
C GLN A 405 -16.66 -80.46 -25.97
N GLY A 406 -15.95 -80.56 -27.08
CA GLY A 406 -14.92 -79.58 -27.47
C GLY A 406 -14.42 -79.79 -28.90
N PRO A 407 -13.53 -78.91 -29.41
CA PRO A 407 -12.91 -79.06 -30.71
C PRO A 407 -12.06 -80.34 -30.82
N LEU A 408 -11.99 -80.91 -32.04
CA LEU A 408 -11.22 -82.12 -32.31
C LEU A 408 -9.73 -81.92 -31.99
N GLY A 409 -9.17 -82.79 -31.14
CA GLY A 409 -7.78 -82.77 -30.73
C GLY A 409 -7.52 -82.14 -29.35
N TYR A 410 -8.50 -81.45 -28.74
CA TYR A 410 -8.34 -80.90 -27.39
C TYR A 410 -8.66 -81.96 -26.31
N GLN A 411 -7.66 -82.30 -25.50
CA GLN A 411 -7.78 -83.25 -24.38
C GLN A 411 -7.02 -82.69 -23.15
N PRO A 412 -7.68 -81.95 -22.24
CA PRO A 412 -7.06 -81.42 -21.05
C PRO A 412 -7.00 -82.48 -19.93
N GLU A 413 -5.97 -82.43 -19.09
CA GLU A 413 -5.99 -83.14 -17.80
C GLU A 413 -6.87 -82.35 -16.80
N LEU A 414 -7.86 -83.02 -16.20
CA LEU A 414 -8.88 -82.39 -15.34
C LEU A 414 -8.76 -82.90 -13.89
N PRO A 415 -8.24 -82.08 -12.96
CA PRO A 415 -8.08 -82.49 -11.55
C PRO A 415 -9.41 -82.46 -10.76
N GLU A 416 -9.52 -83.31 -9.73
CA GLU A 416 -10.67 -83.34 -8.81
C GLU A 416 -10.58 -82.20 -7.77
N VAL A 417 -10.82 -80.96 -8.22
CA VAL A 417 -10.74 -79.73 -7.42
C VAL A 417 -11.99 -78.87 -7.57
N SER A 418 -12.28 -78.01 -6.58
CA SER A 418 -13.45 -77.11 -6.63
C SER A 418 -13.33 -75.98 -7.66
N THR A 419 -12.11 -75.60 -8.07
CA THR A 419 -11.84 -74.54 -9.06
C THR A 419 -10.97 -75.07 -10.20
N LEU A 420 -11.51 -75.10 -11.42
CA LEU A 420 -10.82 -75.57 -12.61
C LEU A 420 -10.16 -74.40 -13.35
N GLN A 421 -8.85 -74.47 -13.54
CA GLN A 421 -8.08 -73.53 -14.38
C GLN A 421 -7.70 -74.20 -15.70
N LEU A 422 -7.98 -73.53 -16.82
CA LEU A 422 -7.66 -73.98 -18.17
C LEU A 422 -6.69 -72.96 -18.80
N LYS A 423 -5.65 -73.42 -19.51
CA LYS A 423 -4.57 -72.55 -20.01
C LYS A 423 -4.27 -72.63 -21.50
N ASP A 424 -4.71 -73.72 -22.14
CA ASP A 424 -4.34 -74.06 -23.52
C ASP A 424 -5.52 -73.96 -24.51
N LEU A 425 -6.41 -72.97 -24.33
CA LEU A 425 -7.59 -72.74 -25.19
C LEU A 425 -7.21 -72.10 -26.55
N THR A 426 -6.34 -72.79 -27.29
CA THR A 426 -5.74 -72.34 -28.56
C THR A 426 -6.63 -72.54 -29.78
N ILE A 427 -7.67 -73.37 -29.70
CA ILE A 427 -8.57 -73.68 -30.83
C ILE A 427 -9.87 -72.88 -30.68
N ALA A 428 -10.22 -72.09 -31.69
CA ALA A 428 -11.50 -71.38 -31.73
C ALA A 428 -12.68 -72.36 -31.83
N GLY A 429 -13.68 -72.20 -30.98
CA GLY A 429 -14.82 -73.11 -30.88
C GLY A 429 -15.54 -73.05 -29.53
N ASN A 430 -16.56 -73.90 -29.38
CA ASN A 430 -17.30 -74.06 -28.12
C ASN A 430 -16.81 -75.31 -27.37
N TYR A 431 -16.59 -75.16 -26.08
CA TYR A 431 -16.16 -76.19 -25.14
C TYR A 431 -17.23 -76.30 -24.06
N THR A 432 -17.66 -77.51 -23.71
CA THR A 432 -18.68 -77.75 -22.68
C THR A 432 -18.06 -78.63 -21.59
N PHE A 433 -18.00 -78.12 -20.37
CA PHE A 433 -17.51 -78.83 -19.19
C PHE A 433 -18.69 -79.22 -18.31
N ASN A 434 -18.68 -80.44 -17.79
CA ASN A 434 -19.64 -80.95 -16.81
C ASN A 434 -18.92 -81.12 -15.46
N LEU A 435 -19.49 -80.56 -14.40
CA LEU A 435 -19.06 -80.77 -13.01
C LEU A 435 -20.06 -81.68 -12.32
N THR A 436 -19.61 -82.83 -11.84
CA THR A 436 -20.35 -83.67 -10.89
C THR A 436 -19.82 -83.44 -9.49
N VAL A 437 -20.71 -83.13 -8.53
CA VAL A 437 -20.39 -83.08 -7.09
C VAL A 437 -21.02 -84.26 -6.36
N VAL A 438 -20.35 -84.76 -5.32
CA VAL A 438 -20.79 -85.92 -4.52
C VAL A 438 -20.76 -85.58 -3.03
N ASP A 439 -21.83 -85.93 -2.31
CA ASP A 439 -21.94 -85.79 -0.85
C ASP A 439 -21.17 -86.89 -0.08
N GLU A 440 -21.36 -86.97 1.23
CA GLU A 440 -20.75 -87.99 2.11
C GLU A 440 -21.51 -89.33 2.07
N GLN A 441 -22.76 -89.33 1.60
CA GLN A 441 -23.68 -90.46 1.58
C GLN A 441 -23.73 -91.18 0.21
N GLY A 442 -23.06 -90.62 -0.81
CA GLY A 442 -22.97 -91.15 -2.17
C GLY A 442 -24.01 -90.60 -3.15
N LEU A 443 -24.83 -89.62 -2.77
CA LEU A 443 -25.69 -88.88 -3.70
C LEU A 443 -24.85 -87.89 -4.51
N SER A 444 -25.27 -87.61 -5.74
CA SER A 444 -24.54 -86.73 -6.64
C SER A 444 -25.46 -85.93 -7.55
N ASN A 445 -24.93 -84.82 -8.05
CA ASN A 445 -25.62 -83.91 -8.95
C ASN A 445 -24.59 -83.34 -9.95
N SER A 446 -25.04 -83.03 -11.17
CA SER A 446 -24.17 -82.58 -12.26
C SER A 446 -24.71 -81.36 -12.98
N THR A 447 -23.85 -80.38 -13.23
CA THR A 447 -24.20 -79.16 -13.97
C THR A 447 -23.12 -78.80 -15.00
N THR A 448 -23.50 -78.10 -16.06
CA THR A 448 -22.63 -77.83 -17.21
C THR A 448 -22.36 -76.34 -17.42
N ALA A 449 -21.12 -76.00 -17.78
CA ALA A 449 -20.72 -74.66 -18.22
C ALA A 449 -20.11 -74.69 -19.63
N ILE A 450 -20.26 -73.59 -20.37
CA ILE A 450 -19.79 -73.45 -21.76
C ILE A 450 -18.73 -72.36 -21.84
N ILE A 451 -17.60 -72.66 -22.50
CA ILE A 451 -16.57 -71.70 -22.87
C ILE A 451 -16.59 -71.52 -24.39
N GLN A 452 -16.64 -70.27 -24.87
CA GLN A 452 -16.65 -69.94 -26.29
C GLN A 452 -15.37 -69.19 -26.65
N VAL A 453 -14.45 -69.84 -27.35
CA VAL A 453 -13.20 -69.24 -27.84
C VAL A 453 -13.45 -68.62 -29.21
N LEU A 454 -13.38 -67.30 -29.28
CA LEU A 454 -13.55 -66.51 -30.50
C LEU A 454 -12.20 -66.23 -31.15
N LYS A 455 -12.15 -66.39 -32.48
CA LYS A 455 -10.99 -65.98 -33.28
C LYS A 455 -10.83 -64.46 -33.31
N GLU A 456 -9.60 -64.03 -33.59
CA GLU A 456 -9.27 -62.64 -33.89
C GLU A 456 -10.02 -62.15 -35.17
N ILE A 457 -10.28 -60.84 -35.23
CA ILE A 457 -10.92 -60.15 -36.35
C ILE A 457 -9.96 -59.05 -36.81
N ASP A 458 -9.87 -58.90 -38.12
CA ASP A 458 -8.78 -58.27 -38.87
C ASP A 458 -9.42 -57.25 -39.82
N TYR A 459 -9.14 -55.96 -39.65
CA TYR A 459 -9.85 -54.89 -40.35
C TYR A 459 -8.97 -54.24 -41.44
N PRO A 460 -9.55 -53.80 -42.57
CA PRO A 460 -8.79 -53.11 -43.61
C PRO A 460 -8.36 -51.71 -43.16
N PRO A 461 -7.25 -51.18 -43.69
CA PRO A 461 -6.69 -49.89 -43.26
C PRO A 461 -7.63 -48.70 -43.52
N GLU A 462 -7.55 -47.68 -42.67
CA GLU A 462 -8.16 -46.37 -42.86
C GLU A 462 -7.15 -45.43 -43.55
N ALA A 463 -7.32 -45.20 -44.85
CA ALA A 463 -6.46 -44.31 -45.63
C ALA A 463 -6.77 -42.82 -45.36
N ASN A 464 -5.74 -42.02 -45.10
CA ASN A 464 -5.88 -40.59 -44.85
C ASN A 464 -4.77 -39.80 -45.56
N ALA A 465 -5.12 -39.16 -46.68
CA ALA A 465 -4.20 -38.38 -47.52
C ALA A 465 -3.90 -36.95 -46.99
N GLY A 466 -4.45 -36.57 -45.83
CA GLY A 466 -4.36 -35.23 -45.26
C GLY A 466 -5.54 -34.33 -45.64
N LYS A 467 -5.37 -33.01 -45.47
CA LYS A 467 -6.35 -31.98 -45.83
C LYS A 467 -6.01 -31.39 -47.20
N ASN A 468 -7.02 -30.85 -47.89
CA ASN A 468 -6.80 -30.10 -49.12
C ASN A 468 -5.94 -28.85 -48.85
N GLU A 469 -4.89 -28.66 -49.65
CA GLU A 469 -3.92 -27.57 -49.51
C GLU A 469 -4.20 -26.42 -50.48
N ILE A 470 -3.90 -25.18 -50.07
CA ILE A 470 -4.02 -23.99 -50.92
C ILE A 470 -2.68 -23.24 -50.93
N LEU A 471 -2.13 -23.09 -52.13
CA LEU A 471 -0.82 -22.54 -52.40
C LEU A 471 -0.95 -21.24 -53.20
N TYR A 472 -0.15 -20.24 -52.88
CA TYR A 472 -0.12 -18.95 -53.57
C TYR A 472 1.28 -18.72 -54.15
N LEU A 473 1.33 -18.41 -55.45
CA LEU A 473 2.59 -18.08 -56.14
C LEU A 473 3.24 -16.85 -55.49
N PRO A 474 4.57 -16.78 -55.36
CA PRO A 474 5.58 -17.61 -56.03
C PRO A 474 5.88 -18.97 -55.37
N ASN A 475 5.29 -19.31 -54.22
CA ASN A 475 5.49 -20.63 -53.61
C ASN A 475 4.90 -21.71 -54.55
N ASN A 476 5.73 -22.65 -54.98
CA ASN A 476 5.38 -23.65 -56.01
C ASN A 476 5.72 -25.10 -55.58
N ASN A 477 5.81 -25.35 -54.28
CA ASN A 477 6.10 -26.63 -53.66
C ASN A 477 5.19 -26.88 -52.44
N VAL A 478 4.94 -28.16 -52.12
CA VAL A 478 4.16 -28.60 -50.95
C VAL A 478 4.54 -30.04 -50.58
N THR A 479 4.38 -30.41 -49.30
CA THR A 479 4.54 -31.82 -48.86
C THR A 479 3.21 -32.30 -48.29
N LEU A 480 2.65 -33.35 -48.89
CA LEU A 480 1.40 -33.99 -48.46
C LEU A 480 1.70 -35.12 -47.48
N ASN A 481 0.90 -35.23 -46.42
CA ASN A 481 1.15 -36.17 -45.32
C ASN A 481 0.07 -37.26 -45.22
N GLY A 482 0.49 -38.50 -45.49
CA GLY A 482 -0.28 -39.73 -45.36
C GLY A 482 -0.09 -40.49 -44.03
N SER A 483 0.76 -39.98 -43.12
CA SER A 483 1.09 -40.61 -41.83
C SER A 483 -0.07 -40.65 -40.82
N LEU A 484 -1.23 -40.08 -41.17
CA LEU A 484 -2.46 -40.11 -40.38
C LEU A 484 -3.36 -41.30 -40.73
N SER A 485 -2.95 -42.13 -41.70
CA SER A 485 -3.60 -43.40 -42.02
C SER A 485 -3.43 -44.39 -40.88
N LYS A 486 -4.43 -45.24 -40.61
CA LYS A 486 -4.47 -46.16 -39.46
C LYS A 486 -4.79 -47.59 -39.88
N ASP A 487 -4.40 -48.53 -39.04
CA ASP A 487 -4.61 -49.97 -39.22
C ASP A 487 -4.46 -50.68 -37.86
N ASP A 488 -4.96 -51.91 -37.72
CA ASP A 488 -4.85 -52.70 -36.49
C ASP A 488 -3.63 -53.65 -36.47
N ASN A 489 -3.13 -54.08 -37.63
CA ASN A 489 -1.96 -54.95 -37.80
C ASN A 489 -0.72 -54.20 -38.30
N GLY A 490 -0.91 -53.05 -38.97
CA GLY A 490 0.13 -52.08 -39.32
C GLY A 490 0.31 -51.89 -40.83
N ILE A 491 0.34 -50.62 -41.26
CA ILE A 491 0.55 -50.25 -42.66
C ILE A 491 2.00 -50.55 -43.07
N VAL A 492 2.17 -51.39 -44.10
CA VAL A 492 3.47 -51.85 -44.62
C VAL A 492 3.88 -51.07 -45.88
N ALA A 493 2.93 -50.54 -46.66
CA ALA A 493 3.25 -49.70 -47.80
C ALA A 493 2.27 -48.54 -48.01
N TRP A 494 2.81 -47.47 -48.60
CA TRP A 494 2.12 -46.29 -49.11
C TRP A 494 2.38 -46.21 -50.62
N GLU A 495 1.38 -45.84 -51.40
CA GLU A 495 1.47 -45.66 -52.85
C GLU A 495 0.70 -44.39 -53.23
N TRP A 496 1.43 -43.34 -53.60
CA TRP A 496 0.85 -42.09 -54.06
C TRP A 496 0.78 -42.03 -55.58
N THR A 497 -0.40 -41.75 -56.11
CA THR A 497 -0.62 -41.49 -57.54
C THR A 497 -1.23 -40.10 -57.76
N LYS A 498 -1.03 -39.54 -58.95
CA LYS A 498 -1.68 -38.31 -59.39
C LYS A 498 -2.93 -38.66 -60.18
N VAL A 499 -4.08 -38.12 -59.77
CA VAL A 499 -5.36 -38.35 -60.45
C VAL A 499 -5.37 -37.55 -61.76
N SER A 500 -5.47 -38.27 -62.89
CA SER A 500 -5.38 -37.72 -64.24
C SER A 500 -6.69 -37.07 -64.70
N THR A 501 -7.03 -35.93 -64.11
CA THR A 501 -8.14 -35.07 -64.56
C THR A 501 -7.79 -34.34 -65.87
N ASN A 502 -8.81 -33.89 -66.62
CA ASN A 502 -8.67 -33.24 -67.94
C ASN A 502 -7.93 -31.89 -67.94
N GLN A 503 -7.41 -31.42 -66.80
CA GLN A 503 -6.66 -30.16 -66.65
C GLN A 503 -5.28 -30.37 -66.00
N SER A 504 -4.83 -31.62 -65.87
CA SER A 504 -3.74 -32.01 -64.98
C SER A 504 -2.33 -31.71 -65.50
N LYS A 505 -1.94 -30.41 -65.48
CA LYS A 505 -0.58 -29.88 -65.71
C LYS A 505 0.54 -30.72 -65.07
N ALA A 506 1.75 -30.65 -65.64
CA ALA A 506 2.93 -31.32 -65.07
C ALA A 506 3.18 -30.90 -63.61
N VAL A 507 3.77 -31.80 -62.83
CA VAL A 507 4.19 -31.59 -61.43
C VAL A 507 5.24 -32.64 -61.10
N ASP A 508 6.31 -32.23 -60.43
CA ASP A 508 7.38 -33.14 -60.03
C ASP A 508 7.01 -33.81 -58.70
N MET A 509 6.98 -35.15 -58.68
CA MET A 509 6.59 -35.95 -57.51
C MET A 509 7.80 -36.73 -56.97
N GLN A 510 8.07 -36.59 -55.67
CA GLN A 510 9.14 -37.29 -54.96
C GLN A 510 8.58 -38.05 -53.75
N ASN A 511 9.28 -39.12 -53.33
CA ASN A 511 8.93 -39.95 -52.16
C ASN A 511 7.54 -40.61 -52.21
N THR A 512 7.06 -40.94 -53.42
CA THR A 512 5.73 -41.52 -53.72
C THR A 512 5.43 -42.88 -53.09
N ARG A 513 6.40 -43.55 -52.46
CA ARG A 513 6.24 -44.82 -51.73
C ARG A 513 6.43 -44.69 -50.21
N THR A 514 6.24 -43.49 -49.69
CA THR A 514 6.43 -43.15 -48.27
C THR A 514 5.17 -42.45 -47.73
N PRO A 515 5.00 -42.33 -46.40
CA PRO A 515 3.95 -41.48 -45.83
C PRO A 515 4.05 -39.99 -46.19
N PHE A 516 5.13 -39.51 -46.83
CA PHE A 516 5.30 -38.09 -47.18
C PHE A 516 5.54 -37.91 -48.69
N LEU A 517 4.52 -37.44 -49.41
CA LEU A 517 4.64 -37.09 -50.83
C LEU A 517 5.15 -35.66 -50.96
N GLN A 518 6.29 -35.48 -51.60
CA GLN A 518 6.84 -34.16 -51.90
C GLN A 518 6.50 -33.74 -53.33
N LEU A 519 5.97 -32.53 -53.49
CA LEU A 519 5.57 -31.94 -54.75
C LEU A 519 6.33 -30.63 -54.98
N SER A 520 6.81 -30.44 -56.21
CA SER A 520 7.49 -29.20 -56.63
C SER A 520 7.12 -28.81 -58.05
N ASN A 521 7.43 -27.55 -58.40
CA ASN A 521 7.16 -26.98 -59.72
C ASN A 521 5.66 -26.96 -60.09
N LEU A 522 4.79 -26.67 -59.11
CA LEU A 522 3.36 -26.51 -59.37
C LEU A 522 3.07 -25.13 -59.99
N GLU A 523 2.37 -25.11 -61.11
CA GLU A 523 1.77 -23.90 -61.69
C GLU A 523 0.35 -23.63 -61.16
N GLU A 524 -0.18 -22.42 -61.38
CA GLU A 524 -1.60 -22.08 -61.15
C GLU A 524 -2.55 -23.13 -61.77
N GLY A 525 -3.50 -23.63 -60.96
CA GLY A 525 -4.38 -24.73 -61.33
C GLY A 525 -4.87 -25.54 -60.12
N VAL A 526 -5.54 -26.67 -60.39
CA VAL A 526 -6.02 -27.60 -59.35
C VAL A 526 -5.48 -28.99 -59.65
N TYR A 527 -4.81 -29.59 -58.66
CA TYR A 527 -4.23 -30.92 -58.71
C TYR A 527 -4.98 -31.84 -57.72
N ALA A 528 -5.08 -33.12 -58.04
CA ALA A 528 -5.63 -34.14 -57.15
C ALA A 528 -4.68 -35.33 -57.08
N PHE A 529 -4.47 -35.85 -55.87
CA PHE A 529 -3.57 -36.96 -55.58
C PHE A 529 -4.32 -38.01 -54.75
N GLU A 530 -4.11 -39.27 -55.10
CA GLU A 530 -4.67 -40.41 -54.37
C GLU A 530 -3.54 -41.12 -53.63
N LEU A 531 -3.68 -41.20 -52.31
CA LEU A 531 -2.89 -42.09 -51.46
C LEU A 531 -3.63 -43.42 -51.35
N LYS A 532 -2.95 -44.51 -51.67
CA LYS A 532 -3.33 -45.87 -51.32
C LYS A 532 -2.40 -46.40 -50.24
N VAL A 533 -2.95 -47.07 -49.24
CA VAL A 533 -2.18 -47.76 -48.17
C VAL A 533 -2.50 -49.24 -48.16
N THR A 534 -1.53 -50.06 -47.76
CA THR A 534 -1.70 -51.51 -47.61
C THR A 534 -1.14 -52.02 -46.28
N ASP A 535 -1.92 -52.84 -45.58
CA ASP A 535 -1.48 -53.56 -44.37
C ASP A 535 -0.68 -54.84 -44.69
N ALA A 536 -0.04 -55.40 -43.67
CA ALA A 536 0.68 -56.67 -43.69
C ALA A 536 -0.14 -57.89 -44.20
N LYS A 537 -1.48 -57.89 -44.07
CA LYS A 537 -2.36 -58.94 -44.62
C LYS A 537 -2.72 -58.71 -46.09
N ASN A 538 -2.18 -57.65 -46.72
CA ASN A 538 -2.49 -57.16 -48.07
C ASN A 538 -3.91 -56.57 -48.21
N GLN A 539 -4.56 -56.18 -47.10
CA GLN A 539 -5.76 -55.35 -47.18
C GLN A 539 -5.37 -53.93 -47.63
N SER A 540 -6.21 -53.26 -48.42
CA SER A 540 -5.86 -51.96 -49.01
C SER A 540 -7.01 -50.96 -49.03
N SER A 541 -6.69 -49.69 -48.87
CA SER A 541 -7.64 -48.58 -48.81
C SER A 541 -7.06 -47.34 -49.49
N SER A 542 -7.90 -46.42 -49.96
CA SER A 542 -7.45 -45.19 -50.64
C SER A 542 -8.18 -43.92 -50.20
N SER A 543 -7.50 -42.79 -50.36
CA SER A 543 -7.89 -41.47 -49.87
C SER A 543 -7.36 -40.39 -50.83
N MET A 544 -8.15 -39.34 -51.07
CA MET A 544 -7.84 -38.32 -52.08
C MET A 544 -7.69 -36.92 -51.48
N VAL A 545 -6.64 -36.21 -51.90
CA VAL A 545 -6.33 -34.84 -51.47
C VAL A 545 -6.14 -33.92 -52.67
N HIS A 546 -6.63 -32.69 -52.56
CA HIS A 546 -6.54 -31.66 -53.60
C HIS A 546 -5.53 -30.57 -53.22
N VAL A 547 -4.80 -30.05 -54.21
CA VAL A 547 -3.91 -28.89 -54.08
C VAL A 547 -4.36 -27.80 -55.04
N PHE A 548 -4.70 -26.64 -54.51
CA PHE A 548 -5.17 -25.48 -55.27
C PHE A 548 -4.08 -24.42 -55.34
N VAL A 549 -3.55 -24.14 -56.54
CA VAL A 549 -2.51 -23.13 -56.75
C VAL A 549 -3.12 -21.87 -57.36
N LYS A 550 -2.86 -20.72 -56.74
CA LYS A 550 -3.48 -19.42 -57.03
C LYS A 550 -2.44 -18.32 -57.31
N PRO A 551 -2.81 -17.25 -58.03
CA PRO A 551 -1.99 -16.04 -58.15
C PRO A 551 -1.76 -15.38 -56.78
N PRO A 552 -0.72 -14.53 -56.61
CA PRO A 552 -0.45 -13.85 -55.36
C PRO A 552 -1.65 -13.00 -54.90
N THR A 553 -1.95 -13.03 -53.60
CA THR A 553 -2.88 -12.10 -52.97
C THR A 553 -2.10 -10.89 -52.45
N ASN A 554 -2.47 -9.69 -52.88
CA ASN A 554 -2.10 -8.43 -52.24
C ASN A 554 -3.30 -7.95 -51.42
N ARG A 555 -3.06 -7.47 -50.19
CA ARG A 555 -4.09 -6.89 -49.31
C ARG A 555 -3.94 -5.37 -49.26
N PRO A 556 -4.98 -4.60 -48.90
CA PRO A 556 -4.78 -3.19 -48.62
C PRO A 556 -3.85 -3.02 -47.39
N PRO A 557 -2.99 -1.99 -47.38
CA PRO A 557 -2.07 -1.74 -46.28
C PRO A 557 -2.81 -1.40 -44.99
N VAL A 558 -2.12 -1.51 -43.84
CA VAL A 558 -2.63 -1.10 -42.52
C VAL A 558 -1.88 0.14 -42.08
N ALA A 559 -2.59 1.29 -42.09
CA ALA A 559 -2.09 2.53 -41.50
C ALA A 559 -2.02 2.43 -39.97
N LYS A 560 -0.98 3.03 -39.37
CA LYS A 560 -0.95 3.38 -37.95
C LYS A 560 -0.33 4.76 -37.78
N ALA A 561 -1.04 5.70 -37.17
CA ALA A 561 -0.63 7.10 -37.00
C ALA A 561 0.08 7.40 -35.67
N GLY A 562 0.32 6.38 -34.84
CA GLY A 562 0.89 6.49 -33.50
C GLY A 562 -0.17 6.47 -32.38
N THR A 563 0.27 6.65 -31.14
CA THR A 563 -0.63 6.59 -29.97
C THR A 563 -1.47 7.85 -29.79
N ASN A 564 -2.80 7.67 -29.69
CA ASN A 564 -3.74 8.75 -29.43
C ASN A 564 -3.59 9.32 -28.01
N GLY A 565 -3.63 10.65 -27.88
CA GLY A 565 -3.60 11.35 -26.59
C GLY A 565 -2.22 11.91 -26.19
N THR A 566 -1.32 12.11 -27.15
CA THR A 566 0.00 12.72 -26.89
C THR A 566 -0.18 14.14 -26.36
N THR A 567 0.22 14.41 -25.11
CA THR A 567 0.12 15.74 -24.49
C THR A 567 1.45 16.49 -24.59
N ILE A 568 1.41 17.77 -24.95
CA ILE A 568 2.60 18.62 -25.15
C ILE A 568 2.45 19.90 -24.35
N TYR A 569 3.51 20.31 -23.66
CA TYR A 569 3.55 21.46 -22.78
C TYR A 569 4.30 22.62 -23.42
N LEU A 570 3.70 23.82 -23.46
CA LEU A 570 4.41 25.04 -23.84
C LEU A 570 5.63 25.25 -22.91
N PRO A 571 6.79 25.68 -23.43
CA PRO A 571 7.01 26.33 -24.72
C PRO A 571 7.22 25.39 -25.93
N GLN A 572 7.07 24.07 -25.80
CA GLN A 572 7.14 23.18 -26.96
C GLN A 572 5.91 23.36 -27.87
N THR A 573 6.15 23.77 -29.11
CA THR A 573 5.13 24.07 -30.14
C THR A 573 5.18 23.09 -31.32
N TRP A 574 5.83 21.94 -31.14
CA TRP A 574 6.07 20.93 -32.17
C TRP A 574 5.91 19.49 -31.65
N ALA A 575 5.54 18.58 -32.56
CA ALA A 575 5.38 17.15 -32.34
C ALA A 575 6.01 16.33 -33.47
N VAL A 576 6.39 15.09 -33.15
CA VAL A 576 6.69 14.06 -34.16
C VAL A 576 5.42 13.27 -34.45
N LEU A 577 5.05 13.16 -35.72
CA LEU A 577 4.03 12.26 -36.24
C LEU A 577 4.72 11.00 -36.75
N ASN A 578 4.52 9.86 -36.10
CA ASN A 578 5.21 8.60 -36.45
C ASN A 578 4.23 7.58 -37.07
N GLY A 579 4.48 7.25 -38.33
CA GLY A 579 3.75 6.27 -39.13
C GLY A 579 4.53 4.99 -39.43
N SER A 580 5.74 4.84 -38.88
CA SER A 580 6.66 3.72 -39.18
C SER A 580 6.14 2.33 -38.80
N GLU A 581 5.12 2.23 -37.95
CA GLU A 581 4.47 0.98 -37.61
C GLU A 581 3.36 0.53 -38.59
N SER A 582 3.10 1.32 -39.63
CA SER A 582 2.20 0.95 -40.72
C SER A 582 2.79 -0.22 -41.51
N SER A 583 1.96 -1.21 -41.85
CA SER A 583 2.41 -2.50 -42.39
C SER A 583 1.58 -2.95 -43.59
N ASP A 584 2.22 -3.65 -44.53
CA ASP A 584 1.63 -4.15 -45.77
C ASP A 584 2.14 -5.59 -46.05
N ASP A 585 1.44 -6.39 -46.88
CA ASP A 585 1.89 -7.74 -47.21
C ASP A 585 2.86 -7.83 -48.41
N ILE A 586 3.04 -6.74 -49.17
CA ILE A 586 4.13 -6.57 -50.13
C ILE A 586 5.05 -5.40 -49.72
N LYS A 587 4.58 -4.15 -49.85
CA LYS A 587 5.33 -2.93 -49.56
C LYS A 587 4.45 -1.66 -49.63
N ILE A 588 4.54 -0.81 -48.61
CA ILE A 588 4.04 0.58 -48.66
C ILE A 588 4.93 1.42 -49.60
N VAL A 589 4.31 2.09 -50.58
CA VAL A 589 4.97 2.93 -51.58
C VAL A 589 4.96 4.41 -51.20
N ALA A 590 3.87 4.91 -50.61
CA ALA A 590 3.76 6.31 -50.18
C ALA A 590 2.99 6.49 -48.87
N TYR A 591 3.41 7.51 -48.11
CA TYR A 591 2.78 8.04 -46.90
C TYR A 591 2.29 9.47 -47.17
N SER A 592 1.23 9.92 -46.50
CA SER A 592 0.68 11.27 -46.62
C SER A 592 0.02 11.71 -45.31
N TRP A 593 0.56 12.75 -44.67
CA TRP A 593 0.03 13.34 -43.45
C TRP A 593 -0.81 14.59 -43.73
N GLN A 594 -2.00 14.67 -43.12
CA GLN A 594 -2.88 15.84 -43.20
C GLN A 594 -3.40 16.23 -41.81
N GLN A 595 -3.53 17.54 -41.54
CA GLN A 595 -4.27 18.01 -40.37
C GLN A 595 -5.78 18.02 -40.68
N ILE A 596 -6.58 17.37 -39.84
CA ILE A 596 -8.04 17.32 -39.95
C ILE A 596 -8.71 18.40 -39.09
N SER A 597 -8.15 18.69 -37.91
CA SER A 597 -8.64 19.77 -37.05
C SER A 597 -7.53 20.34 -36.16
N GLY A 598 -7.71 21.58 -35.72
CA GLY A 598 -6.92 22.22 -34.67
C GLY A 598 -7.29 23.68 -34.46
N PRO A 599 -6.83 24.32 -33.37
CA PRO A 599 -7.06 25.75 -33.11
C PRO A 599 -6.27 26.67 -34.06
N ASN A 600 -5.20 26.16 -34.68
CA ASN A 600 -4.42 26.80 -35.74
C ASN A 600 -4.08 25.75 -36.83
N THR A 601 -3.69 26.19 -38.02
CA THR A 601 -3.05 25.33 -39.02
C THR A 601 -1.59 25.08 -38.64
N ALA A 602 -1.26 23.85 -38.27
CA ALA A 602 0.11 23.43 -37.99
C ALA A 602 0.89 23.23 -39.30
N LEU A 603 2.20 23.53 -39.29
CA LEU A 603 3.09 23.29 -40.42
C LEU A 603 3.65 21.87 -40.32
N ILE A 604 3.28 20.98 -41.25
CA ILE A 604 3.75 19.59 -41.29
C ILE A 604 4.99 19.50 -42.21
N GLU A 605 6.17 19.44 -41.61
CA GLU A 605 7.42 19.13 -42.30
C GLU A 605 7.48 17.64 -42.65
N SER A 606 7.99 17.31 -43.85
CA SER A 606 8.10 15.93 -44.35
C SER A 606 6.77 15.16 -44.40
N ALA A 607 5.67 15.83 -44.73
CA ALA A 607 4.32 15.24 -44.77
C ALA A 607 4.17 13.98 -45.67
N ASN A 608 5.08 13.74 -46.62
CA ASN A 608 5.06 12.56 -47.50
C ASN A 608 5.93 11.39 -47.00
N ALA A 609 6.47 11.47 -45.78
CA ALA A 609 7.36 10.47 -45.19
C ALA A 609 6.67 9.67 -44.07
N SER A 610 7.26 8.52 -43.72
CA SER A 610 6.80 7.68 -42.60
C SER A 610 6.97 8.36 -41.24
N ILE A 611 7.81 9.40 -41.13
CA ILE A 611 7.97 10.26 -39.96
C ILE A 611 7.91 11.71 -40.44
N ALA A 612 6.99 12.49 -39.86
CA ALA A 612 6.79 13.91 -40.16
C ALA A 612 6.82 14.75 -38.87
N ASN A 613 7.12 16.04 -38.95
CA ASN A 613 7.10 16.94 -37.80
C ASN A 613 5.99 17.98 -37.95
N ALA A 614 5.03 18.01 -37.04
CA ALA A 614 4.05 19.10 -36.95
C ALA A 614 4.61 20.23 -36.08
N THR A 615 4.67 21.46 -36.60
CA THR A 615 5.23 22.64 -35.92
C THR A 615 4.24 23.80 -35.89
N ALA A 616 4.58 24.88 -35.17
CA ALA A 616 3.75 26.09 -35.00
C ALA A 616 2.36 25.85 -34.37
N MET A 617 2.27 24.85 -33.47
CA MET A 617 1.04 24.56 -32.73
C MET A 617 0.87 25.52 -31.53
N THR A 618 -0.36 25.98 -31.35
CA THR A 618 -0.85 26.75 -30.19
C THR A 618 -1.66 25.87 -29.23
N ILE A 619 -2.02 26.37 -28.04
CA ILE A 619 -2.84 25.65 -27.03
C ILE A 619 -4.14 25.14 -27.65
N GLY A 620 -4.44 23.85 -27.43
CA GLY A 620 -5.66 23.16 -27.85
C GLY A 620 -5.42 21.78 -28.47
N ASP A 621 -6.51 21.13 -28.89
CA ASP A 621 -6.50 19.79 -29.49
C ASP A 621 -6.30 19.84 -31.01
N TYR A 622 -5.35 19.03 -31.50
CA TYR A 622 -5.09 18.76 -32.90
C TYR A 622 -5.46 17.32 -33.24
N VAL A 623 -5.94 17.10 -34.47
CA VAL A 623 -6.10 15.76 -35.04
C VAL A 623 -5.41 15.72 -36.39
N PHE A 624 -4.48 14.78 -36.54
CA PHE A 624 -3.78 14.48 -37.79
C PHE A 624 -4.25 13.12 -38.31
N GLU A 625 -4.27 12.99 -39.63
CA GLU A 625 -4.59 11.76 -40.35
C GLU A 625 -3.37 11.34 -41.19
N LEU A 626 -2.97 10.09 -41.05
CA LEU A 626 -2.01 9.43 -41.92
C LEU A 626 -2.77 8.62 -42.95
N THR A 627 -2.50 8.82 -44.23
CA THR A 627 -2.85 7.89 -45.30
C THR A 627 -1.60 7.16 -45.78
N VAL A 628 -1.68 5.84 -45.95
CA VAL A 628 -0.63 5.01 -46.57
C VAL A 628 -1.19 4.33 -47.82
N SER A 629 -0.31 3.98 -48.76
CA SER A 629 -0.69 3.31 -50.03
C SER A 629 0.37 2.31 -50.50
N ASP A 630 -0.08 1.22 -51.12
CA ASP A 630 0.73 0.12 -51.65
C ASP A 630 1.09 0.29 -53.14
N GLU A 631 1.77 -0.70 -53.73
CA GLU A 631 2.12 -0.71 -55.16
C GLU A 631 0.91 -0.99 -56.08
N ALA A 632 -0.18 -1.55 -55.55
CA ALA A 632 -1.44 -1.76 -56.26
C ALA A 632 -2.40 -0.55 -56.18
N ASN A 633 -1.97 0.55 -55.55
CA ASN A 633 -2.74 1.77 -55.29
C ASN A 633 -4.01 1.53 -54.42
N ASN A 634 -3.99 0.51 -53.55
CA ASN A 634 -4.88 0.46 -52.39
C ASN A 634 -4.41 1.47 -51.34
N ASN A 635 -5.33 1.96 -50.51
CA ASN A 635 -5.03 2.91 -49.45
C ASN A 635 -5.70 2.56 -48.12
N ALA A 636 -5.12 3.04 -47.03
CA ALA A 636 -5.70 2.99 -45.69
C ALA A 636 -5.32 4.25 -44.91
N SER A 637 -6.16 4.62 -43.94
CA SER A 637 -6.03 5.85 -43.15
C SER A 637 -6.21 5.61 -41.65
N ASP A 638 -5.39 6.24 -40.83
CA ASP A 638 -5.49 6.23 -39.36
C ASP A 638 -5.28 7.64 -38.78
N ARG A 639 -5.73 7.90 -37.54
CA ARG A 639 -5.78 9.24 -36.93
C ARG A 639 -5.13 9.29 -35.55
N VAL A 640 -4.36 10.35 -35.32
CA VAL A 640 -3.70 10.66 -34.05
C VAL A 640 -4.16 12.01 -33.49
N ARG A 641 -4.59 12.02 -32.23
CA ARG A 641 -4.88 13.22 -31.43
C ARG A 641 -3.65 13.65 -30.64
N ILE A 642 -3.33 14.95 -30.73
CA ILE A 642 -2.28 15.63 -29.96
C ILE A 642 -2.90 16.82 -29.22
N THR A 643 -2.65 16.95 -27.93
CA THR A 643 -3.24 17.98 -27.07
C THR A 643 -2.14 18.90 -26.55
N VAL A 644 -2.17 20.18 -26.95
CA VAL A 644 -1.20 21.19 -26.52
C VAL A 644 -1.77 21.98 -25.34
N VAL A 645 -1.06 22.01 -24.22
CA VAL A 645 -1.45 22.69 -22.98
C VAL A 645 -0.32 23.59 -22.48
N GLN A 646 -0.64 24.47 -21.53
CA GLN A 646 0.33 25.22 -20.75
C GLN A 646 0.35 24.65 -19.32
N GLU A 647 1.52 24.57 -18.71
CA GLU A 647 1.63 24.16 -17.31
C GLU A 647 0.90 25.14 -16.39
N LYS A 648 0.23 24.60 -15.36
CA LYS A 648 -0.54 25.38 -14.40
C LYS A 648 0.38 25.99 -13.34
N ASN A 649 1.02 27.09 -13.72
CA ASN A 649 1.84 27.95 -12.88
C ASN A 649 1.18 28.29 -11.53
N THR A 650 1.98 28.39 -10.47
CA THR A 650 1.54 28.84 -9.14
C THR A 650 2.32 30.09 -8.69
N PRO A 651 1.77 30.96 -7.83
CA PRO A 651 2.51 32.13 -7.37
C PRO A 651 3.75 31.73 -6.55
N PRO A 652 4.89 32.44 -6.70
CA PRO A 652 6.12 32.14 -5.98
C PRO A 652 5.93 32.24 -4.46
N VAL A 653 6.77 31.56 -3.70
CA VAL A 653 6.85 31.64 -2.24
C VAL A 653 8.04 32.52 -1.85
N ALA A 654 7.74 33.73 -1.41
CA ALA A 654 8.73 34.64 -0.82
C ALA A 654 9.24 34.10 0.53
N ASN A 655 10.53 34.30 0.78
CA ASN A 655 11.17 34.09 2.07
C ASN A 655 12.26 35.16 2.22
N ALA A 656 12.07 36.11 3.13
CA ALA A 656 12.95 37.25 3.38
C ALA A 656 14.08 36.94 4.40
N GLY A 657 14.08 35.72 4.95
CA GLY A 657 14.82 35.34 6.15
C GLY A 657 14.05 35.70 7.43
N GLY A 658 14.33 34.96 8.52
CA GLY A 658 13.73 35.24 9.82
C GLY A 658 14.26 36.53 10.46
N ASP A 659 13.51 37.04 11.45
CA ASP A 659 13.90 38.23 12.25
C ASP A 659 15.32 38.09 12.84
N GLN A 660 16.08 39.18 12.84
CA GLN A 660 17.49 39.18 13.26
C GLN A 660 17.75 40.17 14.41
N THR A 661 18.72 39.85 15.26
CA THR A 661 19.29 40.81 16.22
C THR A 661 20.79 40.92 15.98
N VAL A 662 21.27 42.13 15.75
CA VAL A 662 22.67 42.44 15.42
C VAL A 662 23.18 43.45 16.42
N THR A 663 24.43 43.33 16.85
CA THR A 663 25.07 44.24 17.80
C THR A 663 26.17 45.00 17.09
N LEU A 664 26.23 46.32 17.25
CA LEU A 664 27.31 47.12 16.67
C LEU A 664 28.67 46.78 17.32
N PRO A 665 29.79 47.01 16.61
CA PRO A 665 29.90 47.44 15.23
C PRO A 665 29.61 46.30 14.25
N THR A 666 29.01 46.62 13.10
CA THR A 666 28.81 45.70 11.98
C THR A 666 28.84 46.52 10.69
N ASN A 667 29.82 46.25 9.84
CA ASN A 667 30.11 47.10 8.67
C ASN A 667 29.06 46.95 7.56
N VAL A 668 28.51 45.74 7.41
CA VAL A 668 27.45 45.41 6.44
C VAL A 668 26.42 44.50 7.11
N LEU A 669 25.14 44.89 7.10
CA LEU A 669 24.01 44.02 7.38
C LEU A 669 23.60 43.32 6.08
N VAL A 670 23.48 41.99 6.09
CA VAL A 670 23.08 41.19 4.92
C VAL A 670 21.81 40.40 5.23
N LEU A 671 20.77 40.58 4.42
CA LEU A 671 19.51 39.83 4.50
C LEU A 671 19.44 38.86 3.32
N ASN A 672 19.19 37.58 3.58
CA ASN A 672 19.25 36.54 2.55
C ASN A 672 17.85 36.05 2.14
N GLY A 673 17.39 36.48 0.97
CA GLY A 673 16.13 36.07 0.35
C GLY A 673 16.26 34.89 -0.63
N SER A 674 17.47 34.32 -0.81
CA SER A 674 17.72 33.20 -1.75
C SER A 674 17.02 31.89 -1.39
N GLN A 675 16.34 31.82 -0.23
CA GLN A 675 15.49 30.69 0.15
C GLN A 675 14.05 30.80 -0.38
N SER A 676 13.70 31.88 -1.08
CA SER A 676 12.45 32.01 -1.84
C SER A 676 12.39 30.95 -2.95
N ARG A 677 11.21 30.42 -3.26
CA ARG A 677 11.01 29.29 -4.18
C ARG A 677 9.84 29.55 -5.14
N ASP A 678 9.84 28.85 -6.25
CA ASP A 678 8.84 28.93 -7.32
C ASP A 678 8.84 27.62 -8.11
N ASP A 679 7.80 27.33 -8.90
CA ASP A 679 7.75 26.14 -9.75
C ASP A 679 8.41 26.36 -11.13
N LEU A 680 8.23 27.54 -11.74
CA LEU A 680 8.86 27.92 -13.01
C LEU A 680 10.18 28.71 -12.86
N GLY A 681 10.39 29.35 -11.72
CA GLY A 681 11.63 30.03 -11.34
C GLY A 681 11.46 31.55 -11.14
N ILE A 682 12.02 32.05 -10.02
CA ILE A 682 12.00 33.48 -9.70
C ILE A 682 12.88 34.27 -10.67
N VAL A 683 12.26 35.15 -11.45
CA VAL A 683 12.93 36.01 -12.43
C VAL A 683 13.37 37.34 -11.81
N ARG A 684 12.68 37.84 -10.77
CA ARG A 684 13.03 39.13 -10.14
C ARG A 684 12.83 39.13 -8.63
N TYR A 685 13.82 39.68 -7.91
CA TYR A 685 13.74 40.04 -6.50
C TYR A 685 13.51 41.56 -6.38
N SER A 686 12.84 42.00 -5.31
CA SER A 686 12.49 43.40 -5.09
C SER A 686 12.35 43.67 -3.59
N TRP A 687 13.38 44.25 -2.97
CA TRP A 687 13.33 44.66 -1.56
C TRP A 687 12.82 46.09 -1.43
N THR A 688 11.79 46.28 -0.62
CA THR A 688 11.25 47.59 -0.26
C THR A 688 11.38 47.81 1.25
N ARG A 689 11.88 48.98 1.65
CA ARG A 689 11.90 49.38 3.06
C ARG A 689 10.48 49.74 3.51
N GLU A 690 10.01 49.16 4.60
CA GLU A 690 8.68 49.48 5.14
C GLU A 690 8.66 50.87 5.80
N PRO A 691 7.56 51.64 5.73
CA PRO A 691 7.47 52.98 6.36
C PRO A 691 7.63 53.00 7.89
N SER A 692 7.57 51.82 8.54
CA SER A 692 7.83 51.64 9.98
C SER A 692 9.29 51.31 10.31
N SER A 693 10.15 51.16 9.31
CA SER A 693 11.60 50.98 9.44
C SER A 693 12.30 52.30 9.77
N LEU A 694 13.42 52.24 10.48
CA LEU A 694 14.37 53.35 10.50
C LEU A 694 14.83 53.71 9.08
N ALA A 695 14.94 55.02 8.79
CA ALA A 695 15.26 55.57 7.47
C ALA A 695 16.77 55.68 7.18
N LEU A 696 17.62 55.51 8.20
CA LEU A 696 19.08 55.39 8.04
C LEU A 696 19.46 54.02 7.44
N GLY A 697 20.76 53.79 7.23
CA GLY A 697 21.28 52.65 6.50
C GLY A 697 21.17 52.82 4.98
N THR A 698 22.31 52.75 4.28
CA THR A 698 22.42 52.88 2.82
C THR A 698 22.46 51.50 2.16
N ILE A 699 21.59 51.27 1.18
CA ILE A 699 21.62 50.06 0.35
C ILE A 699 22.80 50.19 -0.63
N ILE A 700 23.61 49.13 -0.75
CA ILE A 700 24.78 49.10 -1.65
C ILE A 700 24.57 48.16 -2.84
N ASP A 701 25.35 48.36 -3.92
CA ASP A 701 25.43 47.46 -5.08
C ASP A 701 24.08 47.11 -5.74
N GLY A 702 23.07 47.99 -5.69
CA GLY A 702 21.73 47.72 -6.23
C GLY A 702 21.09 46.46 -5.66
N SER A 703 21.45 46.10 -4.42
CA SER A 703 21.06 44.83 -3.79
C SER A 703 19.58 44.73 -3.44
N ASP A 704 18.83 45.82 -3.58
CA ASP A 704 17.36 45.86 -3.61
C ASP A 704 16.75 45.05 -4.77
N SER A 705 17.51 44.81 -5.84
CA SER A 705 17.10 43.95 -6.97
C SER A 705 17.64 42.51 -6.90
N LYS A 706 18.45 42.19 -5.88
CA LYS A 706 19.23 40.94 -5.78
C LYS A 706 18.62 39.97 -4.73
N PRO A 707 18.92 38.66 -4.80
CA PRO A 707 18.45 37.68 -3.82
C PRO A 707 19.02 37.90 -2.39
N ALA A 708 20.07 38.70 -2.23
CA ALA A 708 20.55 39.13 -0.93
C ALA A 708 20.66 40.67 -0.89
N LEU A 709 20.03 41.29 0.10
CA LEU A 709 20.05 42.73 0.35
C LEU A 709 21.25 43.08 1.25
N MET A 710 21.97 44.15 0.94
CA MET A 710 23.14 44.59 1.70
C MET A 710 23.00 46.06 2.13
N LEU A 711 23.19 46.33 3.43
CA LEU A 711 23.14 47.67 4.01
C LEU A 711 24.41 48.04 4.76
N THR A 712 24.90 49.25 4.49
CA THR A 712 25.99 49.93 5.22
C THR A 712 25.43 51.11 6.03
N ASN A 713 26.25 51.78 6.83
CA ASN A 713 25.85 52.98 7.62
C ASN A 713 24.64 52.72 8.54
N ILE A 714 24.59 51.54 9.15
CA ILE A 714 23.56 51.15 10.12
C ILE A 714 23.84 51.77 11.49
N VAL A 715 22.79 52.32 12.10
CA VAL A 715 22.77 52.77 13.50
C VAL A 715 21.81 51.92 14.33
N THR A 716 21.85 52.08 15.66
CA THR A 716 20.94 51.38 16.59
C THR A 716 19.47 51.70 16.33
N GLY A 717 18.62 50.67 16.30
CA GLY A 717 17.18 50.83 16.05
C GLY A 717 16.55 49.59 15.41
N ARG A 718 15.28 49.71 15.00
CA ARG A 718 14.56 48.66 14.27
C ARG A 718 14.49 48.98 12.78
N TYR A 719 14.94 48.05 11.96
CA TYR A 719 14.78 48.06 10.51
C TYR A 719 13.71 47.04 10.12
N VAL A 720 12.97 47.32 9.05
CA VAL A 720 11.95 46.42 8.52
C VAL A 720 12.02 46.46 6.98
N PHE A 721 12.24 45.30 6.37
CA PHE A 721 12.29 45.15 4.92
C PHE A 721 11.27 44.12 4.46
N LYS A 722 10.61 44.44 3.36
CA LYS A 722 9.70 43.56 2.65
C LYS A 722 10.38 43.10 1.38
N LEU A 723 10.58 41.79 1.25
CA LEU A 723 10.97 41.17 -0.02
C LEU A 723 9.70 40.90 -0.83
N THR A 724 9.69 41.25 -2.11
CA THR A 724 8.70 40.77 -3.09
C THR A 724 9.44 40.05 -4.21
N VAL A 725 9.01 38.83 -4.52
CA VAL A 725 9.58 38.00 -5.61
C VAL A 725 8.55 37.81 -6.73
N TYR A 726 9.04 37.68 -7.96
CA TYR A 726 8.22 37.59 -9.17
C TYR A 726 8.69 36.41 -10.03
N ASP A 727 7.74 35.66 -10.56
CA ASP A 727 7.96 34.56 -11.51
C ASP A 727 8.19 35.08 -12.94
N GLY A 728 8.25 34.17 -13.92
CA GLY A 728 8.32 34.51 -15.35
C GLY A 728 7.00 34.90 -16.02
N GLN A 729 5.86 34.82 -15.33
CA GLN A 729 4.52 35.10 -15.88
C GLN A 729 3.86 36.38 -15.32
N GLY A 730 4.46 37.00 -14.31
CA GLY A 730 3.98 38.21 -13.64
C GLY A 730 3.24 37.97 -12.32
N LEU A 731 3.18 36.74 -11.79
CA LEU A 731 2.71 36.49 -10.43
C LEU A 731 3.79 36.90 -9.41
N SER A 732 3.37 37.17 -8.18
CA SER A 732 4.28 37.61 -7.13
C SER A 732 3.76 37.29 -5.73
N ALA A 733 4.68 37.06 -4.80
CA ALA A 733 4.40 37.05 -3.37
C ALA A 733 5.42 37.90 -2.61
N SER A 734 5.12 38.21 -1.35
CA SER A 734 5.98 39.03 -0.51
C SER A 734 6.03 38.54 0.94
N ASP A 735 7.21 38.69 1.55
CA ASP A 735 7.50 38.34 2.94
C ASP A 735 8.23 39.51 3.63
N THR A 736 8.22 39.58 4.96
CA THR A 736 8.73 40.71 5.74
C THR A 736 9.65 40.28 6.87
N VAL A 737 10.86 40.83 6.88
CA VAL A 737 11.88 40.60 7.92
C VAL A 737 12.12 41.87 8.73
N SER A 738 12.28 41.75 10.04
CA SER A 738 12.68 42.85 10.91
C SER A 738 14.00 42.58 11.66
N ILE A 739 14.78 43.64 11.83
CA ILE A 739 16.14 43.58 12.37
C ILE A 739 16.27 44.59 13.48
N ILE A 740 16.72 44.14 14.66
CA ILE A 740 16.99 45.00 15.81
C ILE A 740 18.49 45.17 15.96
N VAL A 741 18.99 46.37 15.65
CA VAL A 741 20.41 46.74 15.82
C VAL A 741 20.61 47.32 17.22
N ARG A 742 21.41 46.63 18.04
CA ARG A 742 21.75 46.98 19.41
C ARG A 742 23.04 47.82 19.49
N PRO A 743 23.18 48.69 20.50
CA PRO A 743 24.42 49.44 20.74
C PRO A 743 25.60 48.53 21.01
N ASP A 744 26.79 49.04 20.72
CA ASP A 744 28.07 48.38 20.98
C ASP A 744 28.34 48.26 22.49
N PRO A 745 28.55 47.05 23.05
CA PRO A 745 28.81 46.86 24.48
C PRO A 745 30.18 47.40 24.92
N LEU A 746 31.14 47.54 24.00
CA LEU A 746 32.47 48.06 24.31
C LEU A 746 32.55 49.58 24.24
N LEU A 747 31.50 50.28 23.81
CA LEU A 747 31.52 51.71 23.47
C LEU A 747 32.07 52.61 24.59
N MET A 748 31.76 52.27 25.85
CA MET A 748 32.22 52.98 27.05
C MET A 748 33.67 52.65 27.47
N SER A 749 34.35 51.73 26.79
CA SER A 749 35.75 51.33 27.05
C SER A 749 36.75 51.78 25.98
N LEU A 750 36.30 52.54 24.98
CA LEU A 750 37.14 52.96 23.85
C LEU A 750 37.74 54.37 24.05
N VAL A 751 39.02 54.50 23.69
CA VAL A 751 39.76 55.76 23.58
C VAL A 751 40.20 55.96 22.12
N GLU A 752 40.19 57.22 21.68
CA GLU A 752 40.72 57.66 20.39
C GLU A 752 42.02 58.46 20.63
N VAL A 753 43.10 58.05 19.97
CA VAL A 753 44.37 58.80 19.91
C VAL A 753 44.58 59.28 18.48
N THR A 754 44.67 60.59 18.31
CA THR A 754 44.93 61.24 17.01
C THR A 754 46.42 61.52 16.88
N ILE A 755 47.05 61.05 15.80
CA ILE A 755 48.49 61.23 15.53
C ILE A 755 48.69 62.13 14.30
N THR A 756 49.81 62.84 14.27
CA THR A 756 50.16 63.75 13.16
C THR A 756 50.41 63.04 11.81
N THR A 757 50.58 61.72 11.78
CA THR A 757 50.80 60.92 10.57
C THR A 757 49.55 60.88 9.69
N GLU A 758 49.70 61.12 8.38
CA GLU A 758 48.64 60.96 7.39
C GLU A 758 48.29 59.48 7.16
N ALA A 759 47.00 59.19 6.96
CA ALA A 759 46.49 57.82 6.77
C ALA A 759 46.97 57.11 5.49
N THR A 760 47.57 57.85 4.56
CA THR A 760 48.22 57.34 3.35
C THR A 760 49.64 56.80 3.58
N VAL A 761 50.26 57.14 4.72
CA VAL A 761 51.68 56.86 5.00
C VAL A 761 51.86 55.79 6.07
N LEU A 762 50.98 55.73 7.08
CA LEU A 762 51.13 54.82 8.22
C LEU A 762 51.14 53.34 7.80
N THR A 763 52.27 52.65 8.03
CA THR A 763 52.39 51.22 7.78
C THR A 763 51.96 50.38 8.99
N ALA A 764 51.62 49.11 8.75
CA ALA A 764 51.27 48.16 9.82
C ALA A 764 52.40 47.98 10.85
N ALA A 765 53.67 47.98 10.42
CA ALA A 765 54.82 47.85 11.33
C ALA A 765 55.01 49.09 12.23
N GLU A 766 54.65 50.28 11.75
CA GLU A 766 54.63 51.50 12.57
C GLU A 766 53.45 51.50 13.54
N LEU A 767 52.29 50.99 13.11
CA LEU A 767 51.13 50.80 13.99
C LEU A 767 51.43 49.82 15.13
N ASP A 768 52.00 48.65 14.83
CA ASP A 768 52.45 47.67 15.84
C ASP A 768 53.44 48.32 16.84
N SER A 769 54.34 49.17 16.33
CA SER A 769 55.30 49.92 17.16
C SER A 769 54.60 50.94 18.06
N ILE A 770 53.55 51.61 17.57
CA ILE A 770 52.75 52.57 18.35
C ILE A 770 51.91 51.83 19.41
N GLU A 771 51.27 50.70 19.08
CA GLU A 771 50.51 49.86 20.02
C GLU A 771 51.40 49.34 21.17
N GLN A 772 52.60 48.85 20.86
CA GLN A 772 53.56 48.43 21.89
C GLN A 772 53.98 49.59 22.80
N LYS A 773 54.29 50.77 22.24
CA LYS A 773 54.66 51.96 23.02
C LYS A 773 53.51 52.50 23.87
N LEU A 774 52.27 52.50 23.35
CA LEU A 774 51.06 52.87 24.11
C LEU A 774 50.81 51.90 25.28
N THR A 775 50.99 50.59 25.04
CA THR A 775 50.89 49.57 26.10
C THR A 775 51.91 49.82 27.21
N LEU A 776 53.18 50.10 26.86
CA LEU A 776 54.23 50.45 27.82
C LEU A 776 53.94 51.78 28.57
N LEU A 777 53.36 52.78 27.89
CA LEU A 777 53.01 54.08 28.46
C LEU A 777 51.95 53.99 29.56
N ILE A 778 50.96 53.10 29.40
CA ILE A 778 49.92 52.83 30.40
C ILE A 778 50.54 52.32 31.72
N GLY A 779 51.70 51.66 31.65
CA GLY A 779 52.59 51.45 32.79
C GLY A 779 52.22 50.29 33.72
N ASP A 780 51.42 49.34 33.23
CA ASP A 780 51.02 48.13 33.96
C ASP A 780 51.39 46.90 33.13
N ASN A 781 52.28 46.05 33.66
CA ASN A 781 52.83 44.89 32.93
C ASN A 781 51.78 43.81 32.59
N MET A 782 50.54 43.95 33.07
CA MET A 782 49.43 43.05 32.80
C MET A 782 48.26 43.74 32.06
N ALA A 783 48.47 44.98 31.60
CA ALA A 783 47.56 45.64 30.67
C ALA A 783 47.90 45.25 29.23
N LYS A 784 46.87 44.99 28.42
CA LYS A 784 46.97 44.69 27.00
C LYS A 784 46.09 45.65 26.22
N LEU A 785 46.70 46.44 25.34
CA LEU A 785 45.98 47.26 24.38
C LEU A 785 45.37 46.38 23.29
N HIS A 786 44.25 46.83 22.74
CA HIS A 786 43.57 46.20 21.62
C HIS A 786 43.08 47.27 20.64
N VAL A 787 43.83 47.51 19.56
CA VAL A 787 43.37 48.35 18.45
C VAL A 787 42.12 47.72 17.80
N ARG A 788 41.07 48.53 17.65
CA ARG A 788 39.75 48.11 17.15
C ARG A 788 39.44 48.67 15.78
N GLU A 789 39.77 49.94 15.55
CA GLU A 789 39.47 50.66 14.31
C GLU A 789 40.53 51.73 14.07
N LEU A 790 40.87 51.95 12.80
CA LEU A 790 41.65 53.09 12.35
C LEU A 790 40.68 53.99 11.56
N LYS A 791 40.47 55.22 12.06
CA LYS A 791 39.69 56.23 11.35
C LYS A 791 40.63 57.28 10.76
N VAL A 792 40.12 58.04 9.80
CA VAL A 792 40.81 59.20 9.22
C VAL A 792 40.04 60.46 9.63
N GLU A 793 40.72 61.43 10.24
CA GLU A 793 40.12 62.71 10.59
C GLU A 793 39.80 63.50 9.30
N PRO A 794 38.52 63.72 8.94
CA PRO A 794 38.12 64.18 7.61
C PRO A 794 38.57 65.61 7.29
N ARG A 795 39.04 66.39 8.27
CA ARG A 795 39.58 67.75 8.06
C ARG A 795 41.09 67.80 7.89
N THR A 796 41.83 66.81 8.37
CA THR A 796 43.32 66.86 8.42
C THR A 796 44.01 65.66 7.75
N GLY A 797 43.28 64.60 7.38
CA GLY A 797 43.85 63.38 6.80
C GLY A 797 44.65 62.52 7.80
N GLN A 798 44.66 62.91 9.07
CA GLN A 798 45.40 62.27 10.15
C GLN A 798 44.78 60.96 10.61
N VAL A 799 45.62 60.02 11.06
CA VAL A 799 45.16 58.76 11.64
C VAL A 799 44.61 58.97 13.04
N VAL A 800 43.44 58.39 13.28
CA VAL A 800 42.80 58.27 14.59
C VAL A 800 42.77 56.78 14.96
N ILE A 801 43.58 56.39 15.94
CA ILE A 801 43.66 55.01 16.43
C ILE A 801 42.61 54.85 17.54
N VAL A 802 41.65 53.94 17.34
CA VAL A 802 40.60 53.65 18.31
C VAL A 802 40.86 52.29 18.96
N PHE A 803 41.01 52.27 20.28
CA PHE A 803 41.38 51.06 21.03
C PHE A 803 40.66 51.00 22.39
N TYR A 804 40.69 49.81 23.00
CA TYR A 804 40.40 49.61 24.42
C TYR A 804 41.60 48.96 25.11
N VAL A 805 41.56 48.91 26.45
CA VAL A 805 42.60 48.28 27.27
C VAL A 805 41.98 47.20 28.15
N GLU A 806 42.46 45.98 28.00
CA GLU A 806 42.14 44.85 28.88
C GLU A 806 43.18 44.79 30.00
N LYS A 807 42.76 44.60 31.25
CA LYS A 807 43.66 44.29 32.36
C LYS A 807 43.48 42.86 32.82
N GLN A 808 44.57 42.09 32.78
CA GLN A 808 44.61 40.74 33.30
C GLN A 808 45.11 40.77 34.75
N TYR A 809 44.35 40.17 35.67
CA TYR A 809 44.79 40.01 37.06
C TYR A 809 45.35 38.61 37.28
N GLY A 810 46.44 38.51 38.05
CA GLY A 810 47.07 37.24 38.36
C GLY A 810 46.23 36.41 39.33
N LEU A 811 45.71 35.27 38.84
CA LEU A 811 45.29 34.11 39.64
C LEU A 811 44.27 34.36 40.78
N GLU A 812 43.03 34.74 40.45
CA GLU A 812 41.88 34.22 41.24
C GLU A 812 40.52 34.22 40.51
N ASP A 813 40.26 35.16 39.60
CA ASP A 813 39.09 35.12 38.70
C ASP A 813 39.53 34.96 37.24
N LYS A 814 38.89 34.07 36.48
CA LYS A 814 39.36 33.60 35.16
C LYS A 814 38.39 33.79 34.00
N ASP A 815 37.11 34.05 34.27
CA ASP A 815 36.06 33.91 33.24
C ASP A 815 35.58 35.25 32.65
N LYS A 816 36.09 36.40 33.12
CA LYS A 816 35.87 37.71 32.48
C LYS A 816 37.12 38.60 32.44
N PRO A 817 37.60 39.02 31.25
CA PRO A 817 38.60 40.07 31.17
C PRO A 817 38.03 41.41 31.67
N GLN A 818 38.74 42.09 32.56
CA GLN A 818 38.30 43.39 33.06
C GLN A 818 38.77 44.50 32.12
N LEU A 819 37.83 45.16 31.46
CA LEU A 819 38.08 46.33 30.63
C LEU A 819 38.39 47.54 31.53
N MET A 820 39.43 48.29 31.20
CA MET A 820 39.74 49.54 31.88
C MET A 820 38.74 50.63 31.43
N PRO A 821 38.17 51.44 32.35
CA PRO A 821 37.32 52.57 31.97
C PRO A 821 38.07 53.56 31.08
N ALA A 822 37.44 53.99 29.98
CA ALA A 822 38.11 54.79 28.97
C ALA A 822 38.59 56.16 29.49
N LEU A 823 37.88 56.75 30.46
CA LEU A 823 38.32 57.96 31.17
C LEU A 823 39.66 57.78 31.89
N GLU A 824 39.91 56.62 32.52
CA GLU A 824 41.17 56.37 33.23
C GLU A 824 42.33 56.14 32.25
N VAL A 825 42.07 55.47 31.14
CA VAL A 825 43.04 55.34 30.02
C VAL A 825 43.37 56.72 29.43
N GLU A 826 42.36 57.57 29.19
CA GLU A 826 42.54 58.94 28.72
C GLU A 826 43.38 59.77 29.72
N ARG A 827 43.06 59.69 31.02
CA ARG A 827 43.76 60.39 32.10
C ARG A 827 45.23 59.96 32.20
N ILE A 828 45.50 58.65 32.24
CA ILE A 828 46.87 58.11 32.29
C ILE A 828 47.68 58.59 31.09
N LEU A 829 47.14 58.48 29.87
CA LEU A 829 47.87 58.86 28.66
C LEU A 829 48.12 60.38 28.61
N LYS A 830 47.11 61.23 28.90
CA LYS A 830 47.28 62.68 29.03
C LYS A 830 48.42 63.04 29.99
N GLU A 831 48.44 62.44 31.18
CA GLU A 831 49.46 62.70 32.21
C GLU A 831 50.88 62.30 31.77
N LYS A 832 51.02 61.22 30.99
CA LYS A 832 52.31 60.75 30.46
C LYS A 832 52.82 61.64 29.32
N PHE A 833 51.97 61.95 28.34
CA PHE A 833 52.34 62.77 27.18
C PHE A 833 52.60 64.24 27.52
N TRP A 834 51.99 64.75 28.60
CA TRP A 834 52.31 66.09 29.11
C TRP A 834 53.72 66.19 29.71
N ARG A 835 54.27 65.07 30.20
CA ARG A 835 55.66 64.99 30.68
C ARG A 835 56.65 64.83 29.53
N ASP A 836 56.37 63.90 28.60
CA ASP A 836 57.23 63.60 27.44
C ASP A 836 56.40 63.34 26.18
N TYR A 837 56.27 64.35 25.32
CA TYR A 837 55.40 64.32 24.13
C TYR A 837 55.96 63.50 22.95
N THR A 838 57.21 63.02 23.03
CA THR A 838 57.94 62.37 21.93
C THR A 838 57.93 60.85 21.97
N ILE A 839 57.40 60.21 23.03
CA ILE A 839 57.61 58.77 23.33
C ILE A 839 57.15 57.82 22.19
N LEU A 840 56.11 58.17 21.42
CA LEU A 840 55.67 57.33 20.29
C LEU A 840 56.63 57.34 19.09
N GLY A 841 57.47 58.38 18.95
CA GLY A 841 58.20 58.70 17.71
C GLY A 841 57.39 59.55 16.72
N THR A 842 56.10 59.78 17.01
CA THR A 842 55.17 60.65 16.26
C THR A 842 54.49 61.61 17.24
N SER A 843 54.29 62.87 16.85
CA SER A 843 53.51 63.81 17.66
C SER A 843 52.02 63.40 17.74
N VAL A 844 51.49 63.40 18.96
CA VAL A 844 50.06 63.20 19.27
C VAL A 844 49.35 64.56 19.20
N VAL A 845 48.21 64.62 18.50
CA VAL A 845 47.40 65.84 18.34
C VAL A 845 46.33 65.94 19.43
N GLY A 846 45.85 64.80 19.93
CA GLY A 846 44.84 64.73 20.98
C GLY A 846 44.50 63.31 21.38
N ILE A 847 44.08 63.15 22.64
CA ILE A 847 43.65 61.90 23.26
C ILE A 847 42.29 62.17 23.91
N ARG A 848 41.26 61.43 23.51
CA ARG A 848 39.87 61.61 23.98
C ARG A 848 39.13 60.27 24.02
N THR A 849 38.22 60.11 24.95
CA THR A 849 37.15 59.10 24.95
C THR A 849 36.33 59.16 23.66
N THR A 850 35.89 58.02 23.11
CA THR A 850 35.09 57.97 21.86
C THR A 850 33.77 58.75 21.99
N VAL A 851 32.98 58.40 22.99
CA VAL A 851 31.75 59.06 23.42
C VAL A 851 32.08 59.80 24.72
N CYS A 852 31.53 61.00 24.94
CA CYS A 852 31.79 61.68 26.20
C CYS A 852 31.17 60.92 27.38
N GLN A 853 31.97 60.71 28.42
CA GLN A 853 31.60 59.99 29.64
C GLN A 853 31.63 60.91 30.88
N ASN A 854 31.87 62.20 30.69
CA ASN A 854 31.99 63.18 31.76
C ASN A 854 30.59 63.51 32.33
N ASP A 855 30.43 63.31 33.65
CA ASP A 855 29.20 63.61 34.40
C ASP A 855 28.99 65.11 34.68
N CYS A 856 29.95 65.95 34.26
CA CYS A 856 29.86 67.42 34.32
C CYS A 856 29.50 67.95 35.71
N SER A 857 30.04 67.31 36.74
CA SER A 857 29.82 67.62 38.16
C SER A 857 28.33 67.58 38.58
N GLY A 858 27.48 66.85 37.84
CA GLY A 858 26.02 66.85 38.01
C GLY A 858 25.34 68.18 37.62
N HIS A 859 26.07 69.11 37.01
CA HIS A 859 25.68 70.50 36.80
C HIS A 859 25.84 70.99 35.34
N GLY A 860 26.11 70.06 34.42
CA GLY A 860 26.08 70.26 32.97
C GLY A 860 25.55 69.05 32.23
N VAL A 861 25.63 69.09 30.91
CA VAL A 861 25.47 67.93 30.02
C VAL A 861 26.67 67.90 29.10
N CYS A 862 27.35 66.75 28.97
CA CYS A 862 28.49 66.69 28.06
C CYS A 862 28.03 66.67 26.60
N ASN A 863 28.67 67.51 25.78
CA ASN A 863 28.42 67.53 24.35
C ASN A 863 29.13 66.34 23.67
N ALA A 864 28.37 65.53 22.92
CA ALA A 864 28.90 64.38 22.20
C ALA A 864 29.92 64.74 21.09
N GLU A 865 29.85 65.95 20.51
CA GLU A 865 30.76 66.37 19.44
C GLU A 865 32.06 66.98 19.99
N THR A 866 31.99 67.97 20.88
CA THR A 866 33.20 68.58 21.45
C THR A 866 33.85 67.74 22.54
N ARG A 867 33.08 66.86 23.21
CA ARG A 867 33.48 66.08 24.39
C ARG A 867 33.82 66.96 25.61
N GLU A 868 33.24 68.17 25.64
CA GLU A 868 33.33 69.14 26.72
C GLU A 868 31.96 69.34 27.38
N CYS A 869 31.93 69.72 28.66
CA CYS A 869 30.67 69.97 29.37
C CYS A 869 30.03 71.30 29.02
N ILE A 870 28.76 71.25 28.60
CA ILE A 870 27.89 72.43 28.54
C ILE A 870 27.24 72.59 29.91
N CYS A 871 27.72 73.55 30.68
CA CYS A 871 27.20 73.82 32.02
C CYS A 871 25.80 74.45 31.99
N GLN A 872 24.98 74.14 32.99
CA GLN A 872 23.68 74.78 33.19
C GLN A 872 23.86 76.26 33.58
N SER A 873 22.84 77.09 33.36
CA SER A 873 22.88 78.57 33.37
C SER A 873 23.37 79.30 34.64
N PHE A 874 23.80 78.57 35.68
CA PHE A 874 24.36 79.11 36.94
C PHE A 874 25.74 78.52 37.30
N TRP A 875 26.29 77.69 36.42
CA TRP A 875 27.57 76.99 36.58
C TRP A 875 28.49 77.29 35.39
N MET A 876 29.79 77.25 35.63
CA MET A 876 30.83 77.50 34.63
C MET A 876 32.02 76.55 34.84
N PRO A 877 32.86 76.35 33.80
CA PRO A 877 34.17 75.74 33.96
C PRO A 877 35.01 76.46 35.03
N ASP A 878 35.93 75.72 35.65
CA ASP A 878 36.96 76.30 36.51
C ASP A 878 37.71 77.44 35.76
N ILE A 879 38.09 78.51 36.46
CA ILE A 879 38.87 79.59 35.85
C ILE A 879 40.23 79.10 35.31
N PHE A 880 40.78 78.02 35.86
CA PHE A 880 41.98 77.34 35.38
C PHE A 880 41.78 76.56 34.06
N TYR A 881 40.53 76.30 33.62
CA TYR A 881 40.23 75.78 32.28
C TYR A 881 40.69 76.75 31.19
N PHE A 882 40.48 78.06 31.38
CA PHE A 882 40.87 79.10 30.44
C PHE A 882 42.39 79.29 30.30
N TRP A 883 43.19 78.65 31.16
CA TRP A 883 44.65 78.56 31.05
C TRP A 883 45.14 77.17 30.62
N GLY A 884 44.24 76.23 30.31
CA GLY A 884 44.58 74.87 29.89
C GLY A 884 45.16 73.98 31.00
N ILE A 885 44.89 74.32 32.27
CA ILE A 885 45.46 73.63 33.46
C ILE A 885 44.46 72.64 34.06
N ALA A 886 43.15 72.92 33.94
CA ALA A 886 42.05 72.08 34.41
C ALA A 886 41.20 71.55 33.25
N GLU A 887 40.43 70.49 33.49
CA GLU A 887 39.46 69.96 32.52
C GLU A 887 38.14 70.76 32.52
N ALA A 888 37.33 70.59 31.47
CA ALA A 888 36.09 71.32 31.26
C ALA A 888 34.93 70.81 32.15
N ASN A 889 35.05 70.95 33.48
CA ASN A 889 34.06 70.49 34.47
C ASN A 889 33.29 71.65 35.09
N CYS A 890 32.00 71.46 35.37
CA CYS A 890 31.08 72.53 35.79
C CYS A 890 31.10 72.79 37.30
N ASP A 891 32.28 72.75 37.92
CA ASP A 891 32.45 72.79 39.37
C ASP A 891 32.19 74.17 39.99
N TRP A 892 32.31 75.26 39.21
CA TRP A 892 32.26 76.63 39.72
C TRP A 892 30.88 77.26 39.53
N SER A 893 30.18 77.59 40.62
CA SER A 893 28.93 78.37 40.51
C SER A 893 29.21 79.84 40.25
N ILE A 894 28.60 80.39 39.20
CA ILE A 894 28.74 81.78 38.75
C ILE A 894 28.41 82.77 39.88
N LEU A 895 27.46 82.42 40.76
CA LEU A 895 27.10 83.26 41.92
C LEU A 895 28.26 83.38 42.92
N TYR A 896 28.93 82.28 43.27
CA TYR A 896 30.07 82.33 44.18
C TYR A 896 31.29 83.01 43.55
N VAL A 897 31.49 82.88 42.24
CA VAL A 897 32.54 83.61 41.51
C VAL A 897 32.29 85.13 41.56
N ILE A 898 31.07 85.58 41.29
CA ILE A 898 30.70 87.01 41.36
C ILE A 898 30.87 87.54 42.79
N VAL A 899 30.43 86.79 43.81
CA VAL A 899 30.61 87.17 45.22
C VAL A 899 32.10 87.22 45.59
N GLY A 900 32.90 86.25 45.16
CA GLY A 900 34.35 86.22 45.37
C GLY A 900 35.06 87.41 44.73
N VAL A 901 34.76 87.73 43.46
CA VAL A 901 35.30 88.88 42.74
C VAL A 901 34.88 90.20 43.41
N LEU A 902 33.64 90.31 43.88
CA LEU A 902 33.19 91.48 44.64
C LEU A 902 33.93 91.62 45.98
N ILE A 903 34.13 90.52 46.73
CA ILE A 903 34.92 90.52 47.98
C ILE A 903 36.36 90.94 47.69
N VAL A 904 37.00 90.37 46.67
CA VAL A 904 38.36 90.77 46.23
C VAL A 904 38.39 92.24 45.82
N PHE A 905 37.38 92.74 45.10
CA PHE A 905 37.28 94.15 44.76
C PHE A 905 37.10 95.05 45.99
N PHE A 906 36.29 94.67 46.98
CA PHE A 906 36.15 95.41 48.23
C PHE A 906 37.40 95.35 49.10
N VAL A 907 38.15 94.24 49.11
CA VAL A 907 39.44 94.11 49.79
C VAL A 907 40.51 94.96 49.09
N LEU A 908 40.64 94.88 47.76
CA LEU A 908 41.57 95.71 46.98
C LEU A 908 41.20 97.21 47.07
N SER A 909 39.92 97.55 47.02
CA SER A 909 39.43 98.91 47.23
C SER A 909 39.69 99.38 48.67
N GLY A 910 39.51 98.52 49.67
CA GLY A 910 39.87 98.78 51.07
C GLY A 910 41.37 98.96 51.28
N ILE A 911 42.22 98.19 50.59
CA ILE A 911 43.68 98.35 50.58
C ILE A 911 44.06 99.65 49.88
N CYS A 912 43.50 99.96 48.71
CA CYS A 912 43.73 101.21 48.00
C CYS A 912 43.20 102.44 48.78
N TRP A 913 42.11 102.29 49.54
CA TRP A 913 41.59 103.31 50.44
C TRP A 913 42.49 103.46 51.68
N GLY A 914 43.00 102.36 52.24
CA GLY A 914 44.03 102.38 53.29
C GLY A 914 45.28 103.13 52.83
N ILE A 915 45.83 102.77 51.68
CA ILE A 915 46.99 103.41 51.04
C ILE A 915 46.70 104.90 50.77
N THR A 916 45.55 105.25 50.18
CA THR A 916 45.22 106.66 49.90
C THR A 916 44.88 107.47 51.16
N CYS A 917 44.41 106.85 52.25
CA CYS A 917 44.28 107.49 53.57
C CYS A 917 45.65 107.72 54.22
N LEU A 918 46.58 106.78 54.12
CA LEU A 918 47.98 106.94 54.54
C LEU A 918 48.65 108.07 53.74
N CYS A 919 48.42 108.16 52.43
CA CYS A 919 48.93 109.24 51.57
C CYS A 919 48.19 110.58 51.76
N ARG A 920 46.93 110.60 52.20
CA ARG A 920 46.18 111.84 52.47
C ARG A 920 46.45 112.44 53.85
N ARG A 921 47.09 111.70 54.77
CA ARG A 921 47.61 112.27 56.03
C ARG A 921 48.90 113.10 55.84
N SER A 922 49.47 113.16 54.64
CA SER A 922 50.82 113.70 54.38
C SER A 922 50.92 114.81 53.31
N ALA A 923 49.85 115.59 53.05
CA ALA A 923 49.94 116.83 52.25
C ALA A 923 48.93 117.93 52.67
N LYS A 924 49.30 119.21 52.50
CA LYS A 924 48.45 120.40 52.76
C LYS A 924 48.09 121.14 51.44
N PRO A 925 46.97 121.90 51.36
CA PRO A 925 46.40 122.37 50.09
C PRO A 925 46.72 123.82 49.68
N ARG A 926 46.77 124.06 48.36
CA ARG A 926 46.63 125.32 47.56
C ARG A 926 46.58 124.90 46.07
N ALA A 927 46.02 125.62 45.09
CA ALA A 927 44.95 126.63 45.02
C ALA A 927 44.41 126.64 43.55
N ARG A 928 43.24 127.24 43.27
CA ARG A 928 42.65 127.34 41.90
C ARG A 928 43.20 128.54 41.12
N PRO A 929 43.17 128.52 39.77
CA PRO A 929 42.22 129.37 39.02
C PRO A 929 41.25 128.60 38.10
N LYS A 930 40.58 129.30 37.17
CA LYS A 930 39.44 128.85 36.32
C LYS A 930 39.76 128.92 34.79
N PRO A 931 38.93 128.33 33.91
CA PRO A 931 39.31 127.97 32.53
C PRO A 931 38.88 128.99 31.44
N GLN A 932 39.39 128.78 30.21
CA GLN A 932 38.85 129.31 28.95
C GLN A 932 38.75 128.21 27.86
N LYS A 933 38.30 128.56 26.64
CA LYS A 933 37.66 127.64 25.68
C LYS A 933 37.93 128.04 24.21
N TYR A 934 37.99 127.03 23.33
CA TYR A 934 37.96 127.07 21.85
C TYR A 934 39.27 127.30 21.04
N SER A 935 39.22 126.76 19.81
CA SER A 935 39.76 127.27 18.53
C SER A 935 41.17 126.88 18.07
N LEU A 936 41.21 126.10 16.96
CA LEU A 936 42.02 126.21 15.71
C LEU A 936 43.47 126.73 15.78
N LEU A 937 44.46 126.26 14.98
CA LEU A 937 44.47 125.58 13.66
C LEU A 937 45.23 124.21 13.74
N GLN A 938 45.14 123.24 12.81
CA GLN A 938 45.66 123.21 11.42
C GLN A 938 47.18 123.53 11.39
N THR A 939 48.12 122.73 10.88
CA THR A 939 48.27 121.96 9.61
C THR A 939 49.46 120.97 9.75
N HIS A 940 49.90 120.11 8.82
CA HIS A 940 49.58 119.76 7.40
C HIS A 940 50.01 118.28 7.15
N ASP A 941 49.37 117.62 6.16
CA ASP A 941 49.91 116.56 5.27
C ASP A 941 50.39 115.20 5.86
N GLU A 942 50.46 114.10 5.10
CA GLU A 942 50.45 113.95 3.62
C GLU A 942 49.65 112.71 3.13
N GLU A 943 48.93 112.89 2.01
CA GLU A 943 48.25 111.99 1.03
C GLU A 943 47.81 110.54 1.41
N LEU A 944 46.54 110.06 1.23
CA LEU A 944 45.57 110.03 0.10
C LEU A 944 45.80 108.90 -0.94
N PRO A 945 44.79 108.43 -1.72
CA PRO A 945 43.32 108.73 -1.77
C PRO A 945 42.45 107.55 -1.24
N SER A 946 41.25 107.68 -0.61
CA SER A 946 39.93 108.26 -1.00
C SER A 946 39.16 107.44 -2.08
N PHE A 947 37.82 107.27 -2.09
CA PHE A 947 36.64 107.91 -1.43
C PHE A 947 35.73 106.83 -0.73
N ASN A 948 34.77 107.08 0.19
CA ASN A 948 33.71 108.11 0.38
C ASN A 948 32.55 108.03 -0.65
N ARG A 949 31.26 108.33 -0.38
CA ARG A 949 30.54 108.77 0.85
C ARG A 949 29.05 108.36 0.77
N ALA A 950 28.23 108.78 1.74
CA ALA A 950 26.79 108.48 1.81
C ALA A 950 25.86 109.60 1.28
N GLY A 951 24.70 109.19 0.74
CA GLY A 951 23.36 109.73 1.12
C GLY A 951 22.77 110.98 0.43
N THR A 952 21.43 110.96 0.28
CA THR A 952 20.47 112.10 0.12
C THR A 952 20.51 112.88 -1.23
N THR A 953 19.41 113.38 -1.83
CA THR A 953 17.93 113.31 -1.63
C THR A 953 17.17 113.98 -2.80
N ILE A 954 15.85 113.72 -2.97
CA ILE A 954 14.82 114.62 -3.61
C ILE A 954 14.90 114.73 -5.16
N SER A 955 13.80 114.81 -5.96
CA SER A 955 12.35 114.93 -5.70
C SER A 955 11.46 114.05 -6.63
N ASP A 956 10.15 113.97 -6.30
CA ASP A 956 8.93 113.85 -7.14
C ASP A 956 8.82 112.80 -8.30
N SER A 957 7.71 112.08 -8.51
CA SER A 957 6.45 111.93 -7.75
C SER A 957 5.62 110.73 -8.30
N GLU A 958 4.94 109.98 -7.42
CA GLU A 958 3.63 109.27 -7.59
C GLU A 958 3.31 108.52 -8.91
N THR A 959 2.82 107.27 -8.98
CA THR A 959 2.01 106.38 -8.11
C THR A 959 2.00 104.96 -8.75
N ASP A 960 1.46 103.86 -8.21
CA ASP A 960 1.20 103.33 -6.84
C ASP A 960 0.63 101.87 -7.02
N SER A 961 0.42 101.11 -5.93
CA SER A 961 -0.18 99.75 -5.77
C SER A 961 0.74 98.66 -5.20
N ASP A 962 1.12 98.85 -3.95
CA ASP A 962 1.74 97.86 -3.05
C ASP A 962 0.66 97.08 -2.23
N VAL A 963 1.01 96.57 -1.03
CA VAL A 963 0.13 96.22 0.13
C VAL A 963 -0.38 94.77 0.22
N LEU A 964 -0.17 94.00 1.32
CA LEU A 964 0.70 94.19 2.50
C LEU A 964 1.04 92.85 3.19
N PHE A 965 2.09 92.85 4.02
CA PHE A 965 2.26 91.93 5.17
C PHE A 965 1.53 92.49 6.40
N GLU A 966 1.39 91.69 7.47
CA GLU A 966 1.55 92.26 8.82
C GLU A 966 2.08 91.21 9.80
N SER A 967 2.80 91.65 10.84
CA SER A 967 3.17 90.79 11.96
C SER A 967 3.37 91.56 13.27
N ARG A 968 3.25 90.84 14.40
CA ARG A 968 3.69 91.16 15.78
C ARG A 968 2.72 91.77 16.80
N SER A 969 2.82 91.16 17.99
CA SER A 969 2.99 91.77 19.33
C SER A 969 1.85 92.47 20.10
N ARG A 970 1.54 91.83 21.24
CA ARG A 970 1.40 92.38 22.60
C ARG A 970 0.23 93.33 22.97
N GLN A 971 -0.46 92.85 24.02
CA GLN A 971 -0.81 93.51 25.29
C GLN A 971 -2.22 94.10 25.51
N ASN A 972 -2.74 93.69 26.69
CA ASN A 972 -3.68 94.37 27.59
C ASN A 972 -5.15 94.57 27.12
N GLY A 973 -6.11 94.13 27.95
CA GLY A 973 -7.47 94.70 27.92
C GLY A 973 -8.65 93.81 28.32
N LEU A 974 -8.78 93.48 29.61
CA LEU A 974 -10.04 93.29 30.36
C LEU A 974 -11.24 92.49 29.77
N LEU A 975 -11.61 91.46 30.54
CA LEU A 975 -12.94 90.89 30.84
C LEU A 975 -14.14 91.88 30.81
N PRO A 976 -15.42 91.41 30.86
CA PRO A 976 -15.97 90.03 30.75
C PRO A 976 -17.04 89.91 29.63
N GLY A 977 -17.71 88.78 29.34
CA GLY A 977 -17.74 87.41 29.90
C GLY A 977 -19.15 86.80 29.82
N ARG A 978 -19.32 85.51 30.20
CA ARG A 978 -20.58 84.70 30.14
C ARG A 978 -21.11 84.37 28.72
N SER A 979 -21.87 83.28 28.49
CA SER A 979 -22.00 82.00 29.25
C SER A 979 -22.80 80.93 28.46
N GLY A 980 -22.11 79.89 27.96
CA GLY A 980 -22.72 78.59 27.59
C GLY A 980 -23.75 78.59 26.44
N ASN A 981 -24.45 77.49 26.16
CA ASN A 981 -24.20 76.11 26.61
C ASN A 981 -24.86 75.05 25.67
N GLY A 982 -24.24 73.87 25.54
CA GLY A 982 -24.88 72.62 25.07
C GLY A 982 -25.26 72.50 23.58
N GLY A 983 -25.58 71.27 23.13
CA GLY A 983 -26.38 71.06 21.91
C GLY A 983 -25.87 70.13 20.78
N LEU A 984 -25.29 68.96 21.08
CA LEU A 984 -25.49 67.78 20.21
C LEU A 984 -26.95 67.30 20.40
N PRO A 985 -27.66 66.74 19.37
CA PRO A 985 -27.32 65.42 18.84
C PRO A 985 -27.70 65.06 17.36
N ASN A 986 -27.13 63.93 16.95
CA ASN A 986 -27.52 62.86 15.99
C ASN A 986 -28.78 62.94 15.08
N GLY A 987 -28.68 62.23 13.94
CA GLY A 987 -29.76 61.87 12.98
C GLY A 987 -29.28 62.08 11.54
N GLU A 988 -28.65 61.14 10.82
CA GLU A 988 -28.92 59.71 10.54
C GLU A 988 -29.96 59.47 9.42
N LEU A 989 -29.69 58.49 8.54
CA LEU A 989 -30.52 57.95 7.44
C LEU A 989 -30.75 58.87 6.22
N ARG A 990 -31.05 58.39 4.99
CA ARG A 990 -30.60 57.19 4.22
C ARG A 990 -31.09 57.34 2.75
N ASN A 991 -30.50 56.59 1.82
CA ASN A 991 -30.90 56.42 0.40
C ASN A 991 -30.61 57.63 -0.52
N GLY A 992 -30.36 57.45 -1.84
CA GLY A 992 -30.08 56.20 -2.56
C GLY A 992 -30.27 56.27 -4.08
N ALA A 993 -29.28 55.75 -4.83
CA ALA A 993 -29.28 55.40 -6.27
C ALA A 993 -29.41 56.50 -7.35
N GLY A 994 -28.61 56.35 -8.42
CA GLY A 994 -28.99 56.80 -9.78
C GLY A 994 -27.97 57.62 -10.60
N GLY A 995 -27.39 57.02 -11.65
CA GLY A 995 -27.07 57.74 -12.90
C GLY A 995 -25.63 58.23 -13.18
N HIS A 996 -24.83 57.39 -13.84
CA HIS A 996 -23.82 57.83 -14.83
C HIS A 996 -24.51 58.21 -16.18
N PRO A 997 -23.81 58.60 -17.28
CA PRO A 997 -22.41 59.04 -17.49
C PRO A 997 -22.28 60.37 -18.31
N LYS A 998 -21.06 60.87 -18.56
CA LYS A 998 -20.44 60.92 -19.92
C LYS A 998 -19.04 61.58 -20.00
N TYR A 999 -18.31 61.19 -21.04
CA TYR A 999 -17.01 61.73 -21.48
C TYR A 999 -17.17 62.82 -22.57
N GLY A 1000 -16.14 63.67 -22.71
CA GLY A 1000 -15.88 64.57 -23.85
C GLY A 1000 -14.67 65.47 -23.51
N VAL A 1001 -13.42 65.28 -23.95
CA VAL A 1001 -12.79 64.91 -25.25
C VAL A 1001 -12.66 66.07 -26.24
N THR A 1002 -11.52 66.77 -26.18
CA THR A 1002 -10.66 67.35 -27.29
C THR A 1002 -9.58 68.23 -26.60
N ARG A 1003 -8.24 68.16 -26.79
CA ARG A 1003 -7.29 67.62 -27.80
C ARG A 1003 -6.88 68.61 -28.91
N LEU A 1004 -5.79 69.36 -28.71
CA LEU A 1004 -4.82 69.95 -29.68
C LEU A 1004 -3.79 70.83 -28.90
N GLY A 1005 -2.50 70.94 -29.23
CA GLY A 1005 -1.61 70.09 -30.04
C GLY A 1005 -0.34 70.79 -30.60
N ARG A 1006 0.86 70.17 -30.44
CA ARG A 1006 2.20 70.59 -30.97
C ARG A 1006 2.71 71.94 -30.38
N ARG A 1007 3.98 72.36 -30.46
CA ARG A 1007 5.23 72.02 -31.20
C ARG A 1007 6.42 72.41 -30.25
N ILE A 1008 7.74 72.25 -30.44
CA ILE A 1008 8.66 71.94 -31.57
C ILE A 1008 9.71 70.88 -31.10
N LYS A 1009 10.71 70.56 -31.94
CA LYS A 1009 11.87 69.67 -31.75
C LYS A 1009 13.11 70.37 -31.16
N ALA A 1010 14.11 69.59 -30.73
CA ALA A 1010 15.34 69.43 -31.53
C ALA A 1010 15.42 67.95 -31.96
#